data_AF-A0A851GJ73-F1
#
_entry.id   AF-A0A851GJ73-F1
#
_cell.length_a   1.000
_cell.length_b   1.000
_cell.length_c   1.000
_cell.angle_alpha   90.00
_cell.angle_beta   90.00
_cell.angle_gamma   90.00
#
_symmetry.space_group_name_H-M   'P 1'
#
loop_
_entity.id
_entity.type
_entity.pdbx_description
1 polymer ?
#
loop_
_entity_poly.entity_id
_entity_poly.type
_entity_poly.pdbx_seq_one_letter_code
_entity_poly.pdbx_strand_id
1 'polypeptide(L)'
;MITHNVTGRETRLFRAWWFSVFLWAYLTVVSNAAPVFIVNSGFEDVVVTEGSVYPLAVGWSGEAKCAPHAEFPRAGVPGGGGRFGFTNPATTDAYQVLEATFAAHTKYVFKGFAVDSGRGSDIRFRLGYDDGGGFRELAGATYDLAGVQAWTALDGVSYTSEFAGPELGQAIIIRIQAVGTGGNGIWFDELSLDIIPALDSDKDGLPDSFELAHTEPTSATSMQPNQDLEYAGAGDGLTNLEEFLHGTDPNDPDTDDDGLMDGEELAGAGQRLPTDPLDPDCDGDGLLDGVETNTQVWLSATDTGTDPLMADTDGDGFLDAAEVGMGADPTDAMDPPAHMVVRVGMEGEEVDLRWGSEIGMLYDIRCSEDLAGDVSNWGLVGEEVAATPPFNEFSFTQSGERQFYVVKEYPRPAQEFHVAKTGNDGNAGSTNEPFLTISAAAAVAAPGDVITVHEGVYRERVNPPRGGLSEGIRITYQAAEGEDVEIKGSEIIRRDLNYAWQHVGGDTWKVEIPNAFFGTFNPYQDRIGGEWYTTPGWDRLTGAVYLDGHWLTEAQTKDIALQAQGSKAYWFAEVGGQETSIWAQFKGLDPNVAMVEINVRQTVFYPSEPGRNYITVRGFVMRHAATPWSGAMSEQIGLVGTHWSKGWVIEDNVISHSMNTGVTLGRYDVARFGLSMPAATAPGYVESIELALEHGWSKDNIGSHVVRNNHISHCEKNGIHGSLGGVFCTIEGNAIHDIAMQGWISGPDVAGLKLLGSQDTIIRDNHIYRCAGIGGVWLDWMAQGTWMTGNVLHSNSLDLFMEVDHGPFLIDHNLLLSSNTLRDWSEGGAYAHNLFAGRLVRSAQSRQTPYHVPHSTEVAGYTSIQGGDDRFLNNIFLGTGLSQYNGAVRPMTVSGNVYLGSASPSIHDERAVTDGTFSHGMKITEDQNGEWWLELALSPAWTAAHPRDLVNSELLGKAQVPDARFEMPDGSAYVLDKDFAGQVRDQANPRPGPFSTVSDQKLRIKVWPK
;
A
#
# COMPACT_ATOMS: atom_id res chain seq x y z
N MET A 1 58.04 -37.47 -8.41
CA MET A 1 59.51 -37.69 -8.43
C MET A 1 60.04 -37.56 -7.00
N ILE A 2 61.15 -38.25 -6.70
CA ILE A 2 61.92 -38.26 -5.43
C ILE A 2 62.23 -36.80 -5.01
N THR A 3 62.15 -36.29 -3.76
CA THR A 3 62.77 -36.64 -2.45
C THR A 3 62.06 -35.87 -1.29
N HIS A 4 62.18 -36.13 0.03
CA HIS A 4 63.00 -37.08 0.82
C HIS A 4 62.39 -37.48 2.20
N ASN A 5 63.23 -38.04 3.08
CA ASN A 5 63.03 -38.61 4.42
C ASN A 5 63.05 -37.55 5.55
N VAL A 6 62.42 -37.68 6.74
CA VAL A 6 62.13 -38.80 7.70
C VAL A 6 63.20 -39.02 8.79
N THR A 7 62.76 -38.85 10.05
CA THR A 7 63.04 -39.67 11.26
C THR A 7 61.78 -39.56 12.15
N GLY A 8 60.97 -40.59 12.44
CA GLY A 8 61.27 -41.88 13.10
C GLY A 8 60.98 -41.74 14.61
N ARG A 9 60.28 -42.61 15.35
CA ARG A 9 59.75 -43.99 15.21
C ARG A 9 58.42 -44.06 16.04
N GLU A 10 57.56 -45.08 16.07
CA GLU A 10 57.70 -46.53 15.84
C GLU A 10 56.55 -47.15 15.03
N THR A 11 56.84 -48.30 14.43
CA THR A 11 55.86 -49.24 13.86
C THR A 11 55.91 -50.53 14.67
N ARG A 12 54.83 -51.34 14.66
CA ARG A 12 54.79 -52.68 14.02
C ARG A 12 53.42 -53.35 14.21
N LEU A 13 52.71 -53.71 13.11
CA LEU A 13 52.70 -55.01 12.40
C LEU A 13 52.02 -56.15 13.23
N PHE A 14 51.18 -57.06 12.71
CA PHE A 14 50.62 -57.28 11.35
C PHE A 14 49.62 -58.46 11.38
N ARG A 15 48.72 -58.54 10.37
CA ARG A 15 48.19 -59.79 9.71
C ARG A 15 47.34 -60.80 10.54
N ALA A 16 46.51 -61.67 9.96
CA ALA A 16 45.76 -61.73 8.67
C ALA A 16 44.93 -63.06 8.65
N TRP A 17 44.49 -63.47 7.45
CA TRP A 17 44.11 -64.83 6.94
C TRP A 17 42.59 -65.08 6.80
N TRP A 18 42.04 -65.69 5.71
CA TRP A 18 42.57 -66.19 4.42
C TRP A 18 41.43 -66.48 3.38
N PHE A 19 41.73 -66.49 2.07
CA PHE A 19 41.44 -67.52 1.00
C PHE A 19 40.21 -68.50 1.12
N SER A 20 39.46 -68.97 0.09
CA SER A 20 39.70 -69.24 -1.38
C SER A 20 38.41 -69.53 -2.24
N VAL A 21 38.41 -69.09 -3.51
CA VAL A 21 38.02 -69.71 -4.82
C VAL A 21 36.93 -70.85 -4.97
N PHE A 22 36.01 -70.69 -5.96
CA PHE A 22 35.52 -71.62 -7.05
C PHE A 22 34.00 -71.57 -7.40
N LEU A 23 33.65 -72.22 -8.54
CA LEU A 23 32.54 -72.00 -9.51
C LEU A 23 31.16 -72.65 -9.17
N TRP A 24 30.11 -72.23 -9.92
CA TRP A 24 28.74 -72.79 -10.11
C TRP A 24 27.58 -72.33 -9.18
N ALA A 25 26.36 -72.44 -9.72
CA ALA A 25 25.15 -71.69 -9.34
C ALA A 25 24.31 -72.27 -8.18
N TYR A 26 23.58 -71.39 -7.45
CA TYR A 26 22.09 -71.37 -7.34
C TYR A 26 21.57 -70.18 -6.49
N LEU A 27 20.26 -69.86 -6.61
CA LEU A 27 19.48 -68.92 -5.75
C LEU A 27 19.65 -69.27 -4.24
N THR A 28 19.58 -68.34 -3.27
CA THR A 28 18.33 -67.71 -2.77
C THR A 28 18.62 -66.66 -1.67
N VAL A 29 18.03 -65.47 -1.81
CA VAL A 29 17.55 -64.45 -0.81
C VAL A 29 17.97 -64.57 0.68
N VAL A 30 18.49 -63.47 1.27
CA VAL A 30 17.85 -62.60 2.31
C VAL A 30 18.64 -61.26 2.44
N SER A 31 17.87 -60.17 2.50
CA SER A 31 18.05 -58.75 2.92
C SER A 31 19.31 -58.28 3.74
N ASN A 32 19.60 -56.98 3.97
CA ASN A 32 18.78 -55.74 3.88
C ASN A 32 19.60 -54.42 3.81
N ALA A 33 18.96 -53.33 3.34
CA ALA A 33 19.07 -51.93 3.82
C ALA A 33 20.28 -50.97 3.52
N ALA A 34 20.29 -50.36 2.32
CA ALA A 34 20.22 -48.89 1.99
C ALA A 34 21.18 -47.76 2.54
N PRO A 35 21.17 -46.53 1.95
CA PRO A 35 22.28 -45.54 1.96
C PRO A 35 21.99 -44.16 2.64
N VAL A 36 22.79 -43.12 2.33
CA VAL A 36 22.67 -41.68 2.69
C VAL A 36 22.81 -40.79 1.42
N PHE A 37 22.37 -39.52 1.49
CA PHE A 37 22.00 -38.58 0.41
C PHE A 37 22.99 -37.40 0.24
N ILE A 38 23.17 -36.85 -0.99
CA ILE A 38 23.58 -35.45 -1.34
C ILE A 38 23.07 -35.13 -2.78
N VAL A 39 22.87 -33.84 -3.10
CA VAL A 39 22.25 -33.28 -4.31
C VAL A 39 23.17 -32.36 -5.14
N ASN A 40 23.00 -32.30 -6.47
CA ASN A 40 23.30 -31.12 -7.32
C ASN A 40 22.74 -31.21 -8.78
N SER A 41 22.52 -30.04 -9.41
CA SER A 41 22.55 -29.62 -10.84
C SER A 41 21.88 -30.43 -11.99
N GLY A 42 20.96 -29.76 -12.71
CA GLY A 42 20.82 -29.68 -14.19
C GLY A 42 20.19 -30.82 -15.02
N PHE A 43 19.22 -30.49 -15.90
CA PHE A 43 18.80 -31.13 -17.19
C PHE A 43 17.71 -30.21 -17.82
N GLU A 44 17.90 -29.55 -18.98
CA GLU A 44 17.67 -29.96 -20.39
C GLU A 44 16.20 -30.24 -20.81
N ASP A 45 15.81 -29.69 -21.97
CA ASP A 45 14.44 -29.65 -22.52
C ASP A 45 13.76 -31.01 -22.71
N VAL A 46 12.48 -31.10 -22.35
CA VAL A 46 11.56 -32.14 -22.83
C VAL A 46 10.40 -31.48 -23.58
N VAL A 47 10.46 -31.55 -24.91
CA VAL A 47 9.34 -31.18 -25.78
C VAL A 47 8.26 -32.25 -25.70
N VAL A 48 7.12 -31.93 -25.07
CA VAL A 48 5.94 -32.82 -25.04
C VAL A 48 5.03 -32.49 -26.23
N THR A 49 4.83 -33.46 -27.12
CA THR A 49 3.85 -33.37 -28.22
C THR A 49 2.43 -33.57 -27.73
N GLU A 50 1.46 -32.89 -28.35
CA GLU A 50 0.02 -32.94 -28.06
C GLU A 50 -0.51 -34.35 -27.73
N GLY A 51 -1.25 -34.48 -26.61
CA GLY A 51 -2.10 -35.65 -26.37
C GLY A 51 -2.12 -36.27 -24.97
N SER A 52 -1.36 -35.76 -24.00
CA SER A 52 -1.45 -36.23 -22.60
C SER A 52 -1.09 -35.10 -21.64
N VAL A 53 -2.03 -34.72 -20.77
CA VAL A 53 -1.81 -33.74 -19.70
C VAL A 53 -1.09 -34.45 -18.55
N TYR A 54 0.03 -33.87 -18.10
CA TYR A 54 0.76 -34.32 -16.92
C TYR A 54 0.90 -33.10 -15.99
N PRO A 55 0.35 -33.12 -14.77
CA PRO A 55 0.50 -32.02 -13.82
C PRO A 55 1.97 -31.81 -13.41
N LEU A 56 2.36 -30.56 -13.16
CA LEU A 56 3.69 -30.25 -12.62
C LEU A 56 3.79 -30.76 -11.17
N ALA A 57 4.73 -31.67 -10.92
CA ALA A 57 5.23 -31.95 -9.58
C ALA A 57 6.36 -30.96 -9.26
N VAL A 58 6.12 -30.04 -8.32
CA VAL A 58 7.09 -29.02 -7.88
C VAL A 58 7.62 -29.43 -6.50
N GLY A 59 8.91 -29.26 -6.27
CA GLY A 59 9.55 -29.51 -4.97
C GLY A 59 10.03 -28.20 -4.36
N TRP A 60 9.64 -27.90 -3.13
CA TRP A 60 10.03 -26.67 -2.40
C TRP A 60 11.42 -26.73 -1.76
N SER A 61 12.17 -27.80 -2.00
CA SER A 61 13.56 -27.92 -1.57
C SER A 61 14.42 -28.27 -2.77
N GLY A 62 15.65 -27.74 -2.81
CA GLY A 62 16.59 -28.02 -3.89
C GLY A 62 17.00 -29.50 -3.99
N GLU A 63 16.59 -30.36 -3.05
CA GLU A 63 17.06 -31.74 -2.89
C GLU A 63 16.20 -32.81 -3.58
N ALA A 64 14.94 -32.52 -3.93
CA ALA A 64 14.05 -33.49 -4.55
C ALA A 64 14.36 -33.69 -6.05
N LYS A 65 14.65 -34.92 -6.48
CA LYS A 65 14.79 -35.27 -7.91
C LYS A 65 13.60 -36.08 -8.42
N CYS A 66 12.80 -35.44 -9.26
CA CYS A 66 11.68 -36.02 -10.01
C CYS A 66 12.19 -36.79 -11.24
N ALA A 67 11.70 -38.00 -11.49
CA ALA A 67 12.11 -38.78 -12.67
C ALA A 67 10.96 -39.61 -13.29
N PRO A 68 10.75 -39.55 -14.63
CA PRO A 68 9.81 -40.45 -15.30
C PRO A 68 10.34 -41.89 -15.30
N HIS A 69 9.49 -42.83 -14.85
CA HIS A 69 9.97 -44.17 -14.49
C HIS A 69 9.94 -45.17 -15.66
N ALA A 70 11.08 -45.29 -16.36
CA ALA A 70 11.24 -46.21 -17.50
C ALA A 70 11.60 -47.66 -17.13
N GLU A 71 12.25 -47.90 -15.98
CA GLU A 71 12.99 -49.16 -15.74
C GLU A 71 12.22 -50.27 -15.00
N PHE A 72 11.09 -49.99 -14.33
CA PHE A 72 10.27 -51.02 -13.67
C PHE A 72 8.89 -51.17 -14.34
N PRO A 73 8.73 -52.06 -15.33
CA PRO A 73 7.42 -52.44 -15.82
C PRO A 73 6.71 -53.40 -14.86
N ARG A 74 5.47 -53.06 -14.50
CA ARG A 74 4.54 -53.95 -13.80
C ARG A 74 4.12 -55.09 -14.75
N ALA A 75 4.62 -56.30 -14.54
CA ALA A 75 4.24 -57.46 -15.34
C ALA A 75 2.84 -57.94 -14.96
N GLY A 76 1.82 -57.58 -15.74
CA GLY A 76 0.44 -58.09 -15.59
C GLY A 76 -0.67 -57.06 -15.36
N VAL A 77 -0.37 -55.75 -15.39
CA VAL A 77 -1.40 -54.69 -15.33
C VAL A 77 -1.55 -54.05 -16.72
N PRO A 78 -2.73 -54.13 -17.36
CA PRO A 78 -2.97 -53.57 -18.69
C PRO A 78 -3.51 -52.14 -18.62
N GLY A 79 -2.60 -51.16 -18.52
CA GLY A 79 -2.93 -49.74 -18.49
C GLY A 79 -1.75 -48.89 -18.98
N GLY A 80 -2.06 -47.83 -19.74
CA GLY A 80 -1.09 -46.87 -20.27
C GLY A 80 -0.95 -45.63 -19.38
N GLY A 81 -1.07 -45.79 -18.06
CA GLY A 81 -1.05 -44.68 -17.10
C GLY A 81 0.28 -43.96 -17.00
N GLY A 82 0.23 -42.69 -16.58
CA GLY A 82 1.41 -41.88 -16.28
C GLY A 82 2.21 -42.46 -15.12
N ARG A 83 3.53 -42.59 -15.31
CA ARG A 83 4.45 -43.18 -14.32
C ARG A 83 5.41 -42.13 -13.81
N PHE A 84 5.33 -41.84 -12.52
CA PHE A 84 6.13 -40.81 -11.88
C PHE A 84 6.65 -41.33 -10.54
N GLY A 85 7.83 -40.88 -10.14
CA GLY A 85 8.32 -41.07 -8.78
C GLY A 85 9.41 -40.09 -8.39
N PHE A 86 9.60 -39.99 -7.08
CA PHE A 86 10.57 -39.11 -6.45
C PHE A 86 11.70 -39.96 -5.88
N THR A 87 12.95 -39.68 -6.25
CA THR A 87 14.12 -40.20 -5.54
C THR A 87 14.71 -39.07 -4.72
N ASN A 88 14.82 -39.20 -3.39
CA ASN A 88 15.27 -38.09 -2.55
C ASN A 88 14.85 -37.98 -1.05
N PRO A 89 14.14 -38.91 -0.35
CA PRO A 89 13.55 -38.59 0.96
C PRO A 89 14.55 -38.55 2.14
N ALA A 90 15.28 -37.44 2.25
CA ALA A 90 15.83 -36.94 3.49
C ALA A 90 15.09 -35.63 3.84
N THR A 91 14.19 -35.69 4.82
CA THR A 91 13.50 -34.55 5.45
C THR A 91 12.67 -33.60 4.55
N THR A 92 12.53 -33.84 3.26
CA THR A 92 11.87 -32.91 2.33
C THR A 92 10.54 -33.41 1.79
N ASP A 93 9.51 -32.57 1.92
CA ASP A 93 8.16 -32.82 1.41
C ASP A 93 8.11 -32.68 -0.13
N ALA A 94 7.42 -33.61 -0.78
CA ALA A 94 7.06 -33.52 -2.19
C ALA A 94 5.57 -33.22 -2.30
N TYR A 95 5.13 -32.48 -3.33
CA TYR A 95 3.70 -32.29 -3.57
C TYR A 95 3.34 -32.36 -5.05
N GLN A 96 2.08 -32.65 -5.30
CA GLN A 96 1.46 -32.59 -6.60
C GLN A 96 0.23 -31.68 -6.51
N VAL A 97 0.20 -30.66 -7.36
CA VAL A 97 -1.02 -29.89 -7.62
C VAL A 97 -1.85 -30.68 -8.62
N LEU A 98 -3.14 -30.90 -8.33
CA LEU A 98 -4.08 -31.44 -9.32
C LEU A 98 -4.91 -30.32 -9.92
N GLU A 99 -5.36 -30.50 -11.17
CA GLU A 99 -6.17 -29.53 -11.92
C GLU A 99 -7.64 -29.43 -11.42
N ALA A 100 -7.89 -29.86 -10.18
CA ALA A 100 -9.19 -29.84 -9.53
C ALA A 100 -9.18 -28.83 -8.37
N THR A 101 -10.33 -28.21 -8.12
CA THR A 101 -10.50 -27.23 -7.06
C THR A 101 -11.46 -27.74 -5.98
N PHE A 102 -11.42 -27.13 -4.80
CA PHE A 102 -12.46 -27.34 -3.79
C PHE A 102 -13.84 -26.90 -4.31
N ALA A 103 -14.84 -27.69 -3.97
CA ALA A 103 -16.25 -27.54 -4.34
C ALA A 103 -17.08 -28.11 -3.19
N ALA A 104 -18.16 -27.46 -2.77
CA ALA A 104 -18.94 -27.88 -1.61
C ALA A 104 -19.54 -29.30 -1.77
N HIS A 105 -19.76 -29.98 -0.63
CA HIS A 105 -20.43 -31.29 -0.53
C HIS A 105 -19.86 -32.38 -1.45
N THR A 106 -18.53 -32.45 -1.56
CA THR A 106 -17.85 -33.24 -2.58
C THR A 106 -16.79 -34.16 -1.97
N LYS A 107 -16.97 -35.47 -2.15
CA LYS A 107 -16.01 -36.48 -1.75
C LYS A 107 -14.94 -36.68 -2.82
N TYR A 108 -13.72 -36.36 -2.46
CA TYR A 108 -12.49 -36.54 -3.21
C TYR A 108 -11.87 -37.90 -2.84
N VAL A 109 -11.67 -38.78 -3.82
CA VAL A 109 -11.09 -40.12 -3.60
C VAL A 109 -9.85 -40.30 -4.45
N PHE A 110 -8.72 -40.64 -3.82
CA PHE A 110 -7.52 -41.00 -4.55
C PHE A 110 -7.62 -42.40 -5.12
N LYS A 111 -7.10 -42.57 -6.33
CA LYS A 111 -6.96 -43.87 -7.00
C LYS A 111 -5.57 -44.01 -7.55
N GLY A 112 -5.17 -45.26 -7.78
CA GLY A 112 -3.84 -45.62 -8.25
C GLY A 112 -3.10 -46.49 -7.26
N PHE A 113 -1.78 -46.56 -7.39
CA PHE A 113 -0.93 -47.38 -6.55
C PHE A 113 0.34 -46.63 -6.12
N ALA A 114 0.82 -46.91 -4.90
CA ALA A 114 2.09 -46.43 -4.39
C ALA A 114 3.01 -47.57 -3.95
N VAL A 115 4.33 -47.36 -3.98
CA VAL A 115 5.33 -48.27 -3.40
C VAL A 115 6.58 -47.51 -2.93
N ASP A 116 7.10 -47.88 -1.76
CA ASP A 116 8.47 -47.52 -1.33
C ASP A 116 9.48 -48.52 -1.93
N SER A 117 10.55 -47.99 -2.51
CA SER A 117 11.57 -48.76 -3.23
C SER A 117 12.59 -49.52 -2.38
N GLY A 118 12.53 -49.53 -1.03
CA GLY A 118 13.32 -50.55 -0.33
C GLY A 118 13.49 -50.59 1.19
N ARG A 119 12.70 -49.91 2.03
CA ARG A 119 12.80 -50.09 3.50
C ARG A 119 11.48 -50.45 4.22
N GLY A 120 10.33 -50.20 3.60
CA GLY A 120 9.02 -50.27 4.25
C GLY A 120 8.80 -49.09 5.19
N SER A 121 9.17 -47.90 4.74
CA SER A 121 8.71 -46.66 5.39
C SER A 121 7.20 -46.50 5.24
N ASP A 122 6.63 -45.69 6.12
CA ASP A 122 5.22 -45.32 6.05
C ASP A 122 5.09 -44.15 5.05
N ILE A 123 4.06 -44.16 4.20
CA ILE A 123 3.82 -43.08 3.22
C ILE A 123 2.66 -42.24 3.73
N ARG A 124 2.97 -40.99 4.10
CA ARG A 124 1.99 -39.99 4.50
C ARG A 124 1.49 -39.20 3.31
N PHE A 125 0.18 -39.14 3.14
CA PHE A 125 -0.52 -38.24 2.23
C PHE A 125 -1.21 -37.18 3.08
N ARG A 126 -1.22 -35.93 2.59
CA ARG A 126 -1.91 -34.82 3.23
C ARG A 126 -2.59 -33.98 2.16
N LEU A 127 -3.85 -33.63 2.36
CA LEU A 127 -4.57 -32.72 1.45
C LEU A 127 -4.51 -31.29 1.97
N GLY A 128 -4.49 -30.32 1.06
CA GLY A 128 -4.32 -28.92 1.39
C GLY A 128 -4.44 -27.98 0.21
N TYR A 129 -4.13 -26.72 0.46
CA TYR A 129 -4.08 -25.62 -0.51
C TYR A 129 -2.83 -24.76 -0.26
N ASP A 130 -2.62 -23.73 -1.09
CA ASP A 130 -1.58 -22.71 -0.88
C ASP A 130 -2.25 -21.34 -1.04
N ASP A 131 -2.24 -20.57 0.05
CA ASP A 131 -2.83 -19.23 0.19
C ASP A 131 -1.86 -18.10 -0.16
N GLY A 132 -0.62 -18.44 -0.55
CA GLY A 132 0.49 -17.50 -0.72
C GLY A 132 1.43 -17.41 0.48
N GLY A 133 1.06 -17.97 1.64
CA GLY A 133 1.92 -18.23 2.79
C GLY A 133 2.58 -19.62 2.77
N GLY A 134 2.11 -20.52 1.89
CA GLY A 134 2.60 -21.89 1.73
C GLY A 134 1.49 -22.93 1.92
N PHE A 135 1.88 -24.20 2.03
CA PHE A 135 0.90 -25.29 2.13
C PHE A 135 0.14 -25.27 3.46
N ARG A 136 -1.15 -24.93 3.40
CA ARG A 136 -2.14 -25.15 4.46
C ARG A 136 -2.68 -26.57 4.35
N GLU A 137 -2.50 -27.37 5.39
CA GLU A 137 -3.03 -28.72 5.50
C GLU A 137 -4.47 -28.66 5.99
N LEU A 138 -5.39 -29.45 5.40
CA LEU A 138 -6.77 -29.51 5.89
C LEU A 138 -6.87 -30.40 7.12
N ALA A 139 -7.66 -29.96 8.10
CA ALA A 139 -8.02 -30.75 9.27
C ALA A 139 -8.54 -32.14 8.85
N GLY A 140 -8.11 -33.17 9.57
CA GLY A 140 -8.46 -34.58 9.28
C GLY A 140 -7.93 -35.17 7.96
N ALA A 141 -7.31 -34.39 7.06
CA ALA A 141 -6.96 -34.84 5.71
C ALA A 141 -5.56 -35.47 5.57
N THR A 142 -4.97 -35.94 6.69
CA THR A 142 -3.72 -36.72 6.70
C THR A 142 -3.99 -38.22 6.77
N TYR A 143 -3.28 -38.99 5.94
CA TYR A 143 -3.43 -40.44 5.84
C TYR A 143 -2.08 -41.15 5.70
N ASP A 144 -1.79 -42.07 6.63
CA ASP A 144 -0.54 -42.85 6.67
C ASP A 144 -0.75 -44.29 6.15
N LEU A 145 -0.16 -44.61 5.00
CA LEU A 145 0.02 -46.00 4.56
C LEU A 145 1.24 -46.61 5.25
N ALA A 146 1.03 -47.47 6.24
CA ALA A 146 2.13 -48.11 6.95
C ALA A 146 2.83 -49.23 6.12
N GLY A 147 4.17 -49.27 6.16
CA GLY A 147 4.97 -50.42 5.73
C GLY A 147 4.92 -50.79 4.23
N VAL A 148 4.88 -49.83 3.32
CA VAL A 148 4.55 -50.01 1.88
C VAL A 148 5.69 -50.66 1.06
N GLN A 149 5.99 -51.93 1.29
CA GLN A 149 7.06 -52.68 0.60
C GLN A 149 6.65 -53.28 -0.77
N ALA A 150 5.43 -53.04 -1.22
CA ALA A 150 4.90 -53.49 -2.52
C ALA A 150 3.86 -52.49 -3.04
N TRP A 151 3.45 -52.62 -4.30
CA TRP A 151 2.40 -51.78 -4.90
C TRP A 151 1.06 -51.93 -4.17
N THR A 152 0.74 -50.97 -3.29
CA THR A 152 -0.48 -50.87 -2.52
C THR A 152 -1.46 -49.92 -3.21
N ALA A 153 -2.75 -50.25 -3.24
CA ALA A 153 -3.79 -49.43 -3.86
C ALA A 153 -4.15 -48.22 -2.99
N LEU A 154 -4.47 -47.09 -3.63
CA LEU A 154 -4.79 -45.82 -2.97
C LEU A 154 -6.29 -45.57 -2.78
N ASP A 155 -7.15 -46.45 -3.31
CA ASP A 155 -8.62 -46.35 -3.34
C ASP A 155 -9.32 -46.18 -1.96
N GLY A 156 -8.56 -46.25 -0.86
CA GLY A 156 -9.02 -46.01 0.51
C GLY A 156 -8.68 -44.63 1.09
N VAL A 157 -7.94 -43.79 0.37
CA VAL A 157 -7.63 -42.42 0.79
C VAL A 157 -8.71 -41.49 0.22
N SER A 158 -9.51 -40.87 1.09
CA SER A 158 -10.56 -39.96 0.65
C SER A 158 -10.83 -38.85 1.66
N TYR A 159 -11.08 -37.65 1.16
CA TYR A 159 -11.52 -36.47 1.91
C TYR A 159 -12.90 -36.06 1.41
N THR A 160 -13.75 -35.47 2.24
CA THR A 160 -15.04 -34.89 1.81
C THR A 160 -15.04 -33.42 2.17
N SER A 161 -15.33 -32.53 1.22
CA SER A 161 -15.48 -31.11 1.53
C SER A 161 -16.80 -30.83 2.22
N GLU A 162 -16.72 -30.15 3.36
CA GLU A 162 -17.85 -29.49 4.02
C GLU A 162 -18.30 -28.22 3.26
N PHE A 163 -19.27 -27.51 3.82
CA PHE A 163 -19.80 -26.27 3.27
C PHE A 163 -18.99 -25.03 3.71
N ALA A 164 -18.44 -25.06 4.92
CA ALA A 164 -17.59 -24.02 5.51
C ALA A 164 -16.08 -24.18 5.21
N GLY A 165 -15.66 -25.31 4.63
CA GLY A 165 -14.27 -25.58 4.24
C GLY A 165 -13.71 -24.66 3.14
N PRO A 166 -12.41 -24.80 2.81
CA PRO A 166 -11.55 -23.79 2.17
C PRO A 166 -12.13 -23.15 0.91
N GLU A 167 -11.79 -21.88 0.66
CA GLU A 167 -12.28 -21.04 -0.45
C GLU A 167 -12.62 -21.86 -1.71
N LEU A 168 -13.92 -22.01 -1.96
CA LEU A 168 -14.42 -22.82 -3.08
C LEU A 168 -13.89 -22.30 -4.41
N GLY A 169 -12.96 -23.04 -5.02
CA GLY A 169 -12.21 -22.60 -6.20
C GLY A 169 -10.69 -22.62 -6.04
N GLN A 170 -10.15 -22.75 -4.82
CA GLN A 170 -8.72 -23.00 -4.61
C GLN A 170 -8.29 -24.38 -5.13
N ALA A 171 -7.05 -24.46 -5.64
CA ALA A 171 -6.49 -25.67 -6.23
C ALA A 171 -6.10 -26.72 -5.17
N ILE A 172 -6.42 -27.99 -5.43
CA ILE A 172 -6.12 -29.09 -4.52
C ILE A 172 -4.64 -29.46 -4.61
N ILE A 173 -3.94 -29.30 -3.48
CA ILE A 173 -2.55 -29.72 -3.30
C ILE A 173 -2.50 -30.99 -2.47
N ILE A 174 -1.76 -31.99 -2.97
CA ILE A 174 -1.48 -33.22 -2.23
C ILE A 174 -0.01 -33.20 -1.85
N ARG A 175 0.29 -33.09 -0.55
CA ARG A 175 1.63 -33.25 -0.02
C ARG A 175 1.86 -34.72 0.34
N ILE A 176 2.99 -35.28 -0.08
CA ILE A 176 3.35 -36.68 0.12
C ILE A 176 4.74 -36.77 0.74
N GLN A 177 4.87 -37.55 1.80
CA GLN A 177 6.07 -37.63 2.63
C GLN A 177 6.37 -39.08 3.02
N ALA A 178 7.64 -39.46 3.05
CA ALA A 178 8.08 -40.72 3.66
C ALA A 178 8.36 -40.52 5.15
N VAL A 179 7.74 -41.34 6.00
CA VAL A 179 7.88 -41.30 7.45
C VAL A 179 8.64 -42.55 7.92
N GLY A 180 9.61 -42.37 8.81
CA GLY A 180 10.36 -43.47 9.45
C GLY A 180 11.56 -44.00 8.66
N THR A 181 12.77 -43.64 9.12
CA THR A 181 14.09 -44.18 8.73
C THR A 181 14.48 -44.02 7.25
N GLY A 182 15.19 -42.93 6.93
CA GLY A 182 15.44 -42.48 5.56
C GLY A 182 16.11 -43.51 4.62
N GLY A 183 15.72 -43.48 3.35
CA GLY A 183 16.38 -44.23 2.27
C GLY A 183 15.49 -44.53 1.07
N ASN A 184 15.78 -43.87 -0.06
CA ASN A 184 15.30 -44.15 -1.42
C ASN A 184 13.81 -43.88 -1.71
N GLY A 185 13.47 -43.86 -3.01
CA GLY A 185 12.32 -43.15 -3.55
C GLY A 185 10.94 -43.82 -3.44
N ILE A 186 9.91 -42.97 -3.50
CA ILE A 186 8.49 -43.35 -3.58
C ILE A 186 8.05 -43.31 -5.04
N TRP A 187 7.30 -44.32 -5.50
CA TRP A 187 6.82 -44.44 -6.87
C TRP A 187 5.30 -44.55 -6.93
N PHE A 188 4.70 -43.93 -7.94
CA PHE A 188 3.27 -43.93 -8.21
C PHE A 188 2.94 -44.50 -9.59
N ASP A 189 1.81 -45.20 -9.69
CA ASP A 189 1.27 -45.78 -10.92
C ASP A 189 -0.23 -45.48 -10.95
N GLU A 190 -0.73 -44.87 -12.03
CA GLU A 190 -2.15 -44.51 -12.22
C GLU A 190 -2.75 -43.60 -11.13
N LEU A 191 -1.97 -42.67 -10.55
CA LEU A 191 -2.46 -41.70 -9.57
C LEU A 191 -3.49 -40.73 -10.18
N SER A 192 -4.72 -40.75 -9.68
CA SER A 192 -5.81 -39.85 -10.06
C SER A 192 -6.70 -39.47 -8.88
N LEU A 193 -7.53 -38.44 -9.05
CA LEU A 193 -8.52 -37.99 -8.09
C LEU A 193 -9.92 -38.11 -8.70
N ASP A 194 -10.78 -38.89 -8.05
CA ASP A 194 -12.21 -38.99 -8.37
C ASP A 194 -13.00 -38.00 -7.50
N ILE A 195 -14.03 -37.39 -8.10
CA ILE A 195 -14.85 -36.34 -7.49
C ILE A 195 -16.30 -36.84 -7.42
N ILE A 196 -16.86 -36.97 -6.22
CA ILE A 196 -18.15 -37.65 -5.95
C ILE A 196 -19.06 -36.74 -5.13
N PRO A 197 -20.19 -36.24 -5.65
CA PRO A 197 -21.16 -35.48 -4.85
C PRO A 197 -21.73 -36.30 -3.69
N ALA A 198 -21.92 -35.68 -2.53
CA ALA A 198 -22.49 -36.34 -1.35
C ALA A 198 -23.92 -36.85 -1.59
N LEU A 199 -24.28 -37.95 -0.90
CA LEU A 199 -25.66 -38.43 -0.84
C LEU A 199 -26.38 -37.84 0.38
N ASP A 200 -27.68 -37.65 0.20
CA ASP A 200 -28.67 -37.25 1.19
C ASP A 200 -29.90 -38.14 0.89
N SER A 201 -30.11 -39.13 1.76
CA SER A 201 -30.97 -40.30 1.52
C SER A 201 -32.44 -40.06 1.88
N ASP A 202 -32.73 -39.23 2.88
CA ASP A 202 -34.11 -38.90 3.29
C ASP A 202 -34.52 -37.43 3.07
N LYS A 203 -33.57 -36.54 2.74
CA LYS A 203 -33.78 -35.18 2.23
C LYS A 203 -34.24 -34.17 3.25
N ASP A 204 -33.70 -34.28 4.45
CA ASP A 204 -33.95 -33.32 5.52
C ASP A 204 -32.95 -32.14 5.54
N GLY A 205 -31.79 -32.28 4.90
CA GLY A 205 -30.76 -31.26 4.77
C GLY A 205 -29.37 -31.72 5.24
N LEU A 206 -29.30 -32.81 6.02
CA LEU A 206 -28.04 -33.42 6.45
C LEU A 206 -27.55 -34.45 5.43
N PRO A 207 -26.26 -34.46 5.05
CA PRO A 207 -25.71 -35.53 4.21
C PRO A 207 -25.59 -36.86 4.96
N ASP A 208 -25.78 -37.97 4.25
CA ASP A 208 -25.61 -39.35 4.76
C ASP A 208 -24.30 -39.53 5.55
N SER A 209 -23.22 -38.86 5.11
CA SER A 209 -21.90 -38.95 5.72
C SER A 209 -21.79 -38.25 7.06
N PHE A 210 -22.53 -37.16 7.28
CA PHE A 210 -22.54 -36.41 8.53
C PHE A 210 -23.36 -37.16 9.58
N GLU A 211 -24.57 -37.59 9.20
CA GLU A 211 -25.41 -38.42 10.07
C GLU A 211 -24.73 -39.73 10.51
N LEU A 212 -23.95 -40.37 9.61
CA LEU A 212 -23.22 -41.60 9.93
C LEU A 212 -22.01 -41.36 10.85
N ALA A 213 -21.51 -40.14 10.96
CA ALA A 213 -20.40 -39.80 11.85
C ALA A 213 -20.91 -39.53 13.28
N HIS A 214 -22.04 -38.86 13.41
CA HIS A 214 -22.52 -38.28 14.68
C HIS A 214 -23.74 -38.99 15.29
N THR A 215 -24.14 -40.17 14.80
CA THR A 215 -25.25 -40.95 15.39
C THR A 215 -24.85 -42.36 15.82
N GLU A 216 -25.34 -42.81 16.98
CA GLU A 216 -25.16 -44.19 17.47
C GLU A 216 -26.51 -44.84 17.82
N PRO A 217 -26.96 -45.90 17.11
CA PRO A 217 -26.27 -46.62 16.05
C PRO A 217 -26.28 -45.88 14.70
N THR A 218 -25.11 -45.76 14.09
CA THR A 218 -24.85 -45.04 12.82
C THR A 218 -25.93 -45.30 11.76
N SER A 219 -26.72 -44.27 11.42
CA SER A 219 -27.76 -44.37 10.41
C SER A 219 -27.95 -43.07 9.64
N ALA A 220 -27.75 -43.12 8.33
CA ALA A 220 -27.97 -42.06 7.34
C ALA A 220 -29.46 -41.75 7.06
N THR A 221 -30.27 -41.65 8.11
CA THR A 221 -31.68 -41.16 8.13
C THR A 221 -32.18 -40.98 9.60
N SER A 222 -31.30 -40.65 10.56
CA SER A 222 -31.60 -40.75 12.00
C SER A 222 -31.24 -39.55 12.84
N MET A 223 -30.34 -38.70 12.35
CA MET A 223 -30.11 -37.38 12.93
C MET A 223 -31.31 -36.49 12.58
N GLN A 224 -31.74 -35.59 13.46
CA GLN A 224 -32.82 -34.66 13.12
C GLN A 224 -32.25 -33.25 13.00
N PRO A 225 -32.38 -32.57 11.85
CA PRO A 225 -31.76 -31.26 11.59
C PRO A 225 -32.23 -30.13 12.52
N ASN A 226 -33.20 -30.38 13.39
CA ASN A 226 -33.77 -29.42 14.32
C ASN A 226 -33.70 -29.88 15.79
N GLN A 227 -32.76 -30.76 16.11
CA GLN A 227 -32.38 -31.15 17.46
C GLN A 227 -30.97 -30.63 17.76
N ASP A 228 -30.81 -30.10 18.96
CA ASP A 228 -29.60 -30.03 19.78
C ASP A 228 -29.38 -31.46 20.31
N LEU A 229 -28.23 -32.08 20.02
CA LEU A 229 -27.87 -33.43 20.48
C LEU A 229 -27.13 -33.42 21.84
N GLU A 230 -26.74 -32.23 22.30
CA GLU A 230 -25.76 -31.90 23.33
C GLU A 230 -26.36 -32.19 24.72
N TYR A 231 -26.36 -33.49 25.02
CA TYR A 231 -26.96 -34.18 26.16
C TYR A 231 -27.76 -33.36 27.19
N ALA A 232 -29.04 -33.14 26.89
CA ALA A 232 -30.13 -33.06 27.88
C ALA A 232 -29.91 -32.10 29.08
N GLY A 233 -29.41 -30.89 28.81
CA GLY A 233 -29.45 -29.78 29.77
C GLY A 233 -28.26 -28.82 29.77
N ALA A 234 -27.32 -28.98 28.85
CA ALA A 234 -26.15 -28.12 28.69
C ALA A 234 -25.68 -28.06 27.21
N GLY A 235 -26.63 -28.08 26.27
CA GLY A 235 -26.35 -27.72 24.88
C GLY A 235 -26.15 -26.21 24.73
N ASP A 236 -25.37 -25.85 23.73
CA ASP A 236 -25.00 -24.49 23.36
C ASP A 236 -26.17 -23.69 22.75
N GLY A 237 -27.15 -24.40 22.18
CA GLY A 237 -28.36 -23.88 21.58
C GLY A 237 -28.38 -23.90 20.05
N LEU A 238 -27.38 -24.49 19.38
CA LEU A 238 -27.44 -24.80 17.97
C LEU A 238 -28.27 -26.06 17.70
N THR A 239 -28.60 -26.29 16.43
CA THR A 239 -29.21 -27.55 15.99
C THR A 239 -28.25 -28.29 15.07
N ASN A 240 -28.39 -29.61 14.96
CA ASN A 240 -27.60 -30.47 14.07
C ASN A 240 -27.42 -29.93 12.64
N LEU A 241 -28.37 -29.13 12.13
CA LEU A 241 -28.26 -28.47 10.82
C LEU A 241 -27.47 -27.16 10.88
N GLU A 242 -27.61 -26.38 11.94
CA GLU A 242 -26.79 -25.20 12.19
C GLU A 242 -25.33 -25.63 12.45
N GLU A 243 -25.09 -26.63 13.29
CA GLU A 243 -23.75 -27.21 13.52
C GLU A 243 -23.15 -27.75 12.21
N PHE A 244 -23.92 -28.50 11.41
CA PHE A 244 -23.50 -28.91 10.06
C PHE A 244 -23.20 -27.73 9.11
N LEU A 245 -23.92 -26.62 9.24
CA LEU A 245 -23.73 -25.44 8.38
C LEU A 245 -22.53 -24.59 8.81
N HIS A 246 -22.21 -24.57 10.10
CA HIS A 246 -21.11 -23.83 10.70
C HIS A 246 -19.81 -24.67 10.80
N GLY A 247 -19.92 -26.00 10.77
CA GLY A 247 -18.78 -26.93 10.74
C GLY A 247 -18.43 -27.55 12.10
N THR A 248 -19.25 -27.32 13.13
CA THR A 248 -19.00 -27.73 14.52
C THR A 248 -19.44 -29.18 14.81
N ASP A 249 -18.97 -29.78 15.91
CA ASP A 249 -19.32 -31.18 16.27
C ASP A 249 -20.62 -31.24 17.09
N PRO A 250 -21.71 -31.84 16.55
CA PRO A 250 -22.99 -32.06 17.24
C PRO A 250 -22.93 -33.16 18.32
N ASN A 251 -21.84 -33.17 19.09
CA ASN A 251 -21.56 -33.96 20.27
C ASN A 251 -20.63 -33.21 21.25
N ASP A 252 -20.03 -32.07 20.86
CA ASP A 252 -19.11 -31.26 21.66
C ASP A 252 -19.51 -29.78 21.57
N PRO A 253 -20.09 -29.17 22.63
CA PRO A 253 -20.70 -27.84 22.59
C PRO A 253 -19.68 -26.67 22.66
N ASP A 254 -18.39 -26.95 22.42
CA ASP A 254 -17.19 -26.10 22.56
C ASP A 254 -16.15 -26.78 21.63
N THR A 255 -16.30 -26.57 20.32
CA THR A 255 -15.70 -27.44 19.27
C THR A 255 -14.18 -27.28 19.17
N ASP A 256 -13.63 -26.12 19.51
CA ASP A 256 -12.19 -25.83 19.43
C ASP A 256 -11.47 -25.80 20.79
N ASP A 257 -12.16 -26.16 21.88
CA ASP A 257 -11.65 -26.29 23.27
C ASP A 257 -11.15 -24.95 23.87
N ASP A 258 -11.64 -23.80 23.39
CA ASP A 258 -11.23 -22.46 23.81
C ASP A 258 -11.89 -22.01 25.15
N GLY A 259 -13.09 -22.53 25.43
CA GLY A 259 -13.87 -22.25 26.65
C GLY A 259 -15.10 -21.35 26.47
N LEU A 260 -15.41 -20.93 25.25
CA LEU A 260 -16.74 -20.50 24.81
C LEU A 260 -17.56 -21.72 24.34
N MET A 261 -18.81 -21.49 23.97
CA MET A 261 -19.63 -22.54 23.35
C MET A 261 -19.96 -22.11 21.93
N ASP A 262 -20.04 -23.03 20.98
CA ASP A 262 -20.24 -22.69 19.56
C ASP A 262 -21.42 -21.73 19.33
N GLY A 263 -22.55 -21.99 20.00
CA GLY A 263 -23.73 -21.13 20.01
C GLY A 263 -23.57 -19.79 20.76
N GLU A 264 -22.67 -19.69 21.75
CA GLU A 264 -22.29 -18.42 22.39
C GLU A 264 -21.39 -17.57 21.48
N GLU A 265 -20.54 -18.20 20.68
CA GLU A 265 -19.64 -17.55 19.72
C GLU A 265 -20.40 -17.00 18.52
N LEU A 266 -21.19 -17.84 17.84
CA LEU A 266 -22.00 -17.41 16.70
C LEU A 266 -23.04 -16.33 17.06
N ALA A 267 -23.43 -16.22 18.34
CA ALA A 267 -24.36 -15.22 18.84
C ALA A 267 -23.70 -14.00 19.51
N GLY A 268 -22.46 -14.13 19.98
CA GLY A 268 -21.75 -13.19 20.85
C GLY A 268 -22.12 -13.33 22.35
N ALA A 269 -21.11 -13.55 23.20
CA ALA A 269 -21.25 -13.70 24.65
C ALA A 269 -21.14 -12.36 25.43
N GLY A 270 -22.28 -11.73 25.72
CA GLY A 270 -22.37 -10.65 26.71
C GLY A 270 -21.90 -9.28 26.19
N GLN A 271 -20.61 -8.98 26.34
CA GLN A 271 -19.96 -7.81 25.70
C GLN A 271 -19.05 -8.19 24.54
N ARG A 272 -18.70 -9.48 24.40
CA ARG A 272 -17.93 -9.99 23.26
C ARG A 272 -18.71 -9.85 21.96
N LEU A 273 -17.98 -9.66 20.87
CA LEU A 273 -18.48 -9.80 19.51
C LEU A 273 -18.54 -11.30 19.13
N PRO A 274 -19.22 -11.66 18.02
CA PRO A 274 -19.20 -13.03 17.53
C PRO A 274 -17.83 -13.44 16.98
N THR A 275 -17.38 -14.64 17.36
CA THR A 275 -16.12 -15.30 16.99
C THR A 275 -16.39 -16.50 16.05
N ASP A 276 -15.35 -17.21 15.60
CA ASP A 276 -15.46 -18.40 14.74
C ASP A 276 -15.23 -19.67 15.58
N PRO A 277 -16.25 -20.53 15.82
CA PRO A 277 -16.19 -21.67 16.75
C PRO A 277 -15.36 -22.87 16.26
N LEU A 278 -14.36 -22.58 15.43
CA LEU A 278 -13.41 -23.50 14.82
C LEU A 278 -11.98 -22.93 14.85
N ASP A 279 -11.78 -21.71 15.37
CA ASP A 279 -10.49 -21.01 15.45
C ASP A 279 -10.34 -20.35 16.83
N PRO A 280 -9.66 -21.02 17.79
CA PRO A 280 -9.70 -20.66 19.22
C PRO A 280 -8.83 -19.43 19.58
N ASP A 281 -8.46 -18.61 18.60
CA ASP A 281 -7.55 -17.45 18.64
C ASP A 281 -7.83 -16.59 17.39
N CYS A 282 -9.01 -15.95 17.34
CA CYS A 282 -9.60 -15.40 16.11
C CYS A 282 -8.80 -14.26 15.44
N ASP A 283 -7.99 -13.51 16.20
CA ASP A 283 -7.11 -12.48 15.66
C ASP A 283 -5.63 -12.91 15.54
N GLY A 284 -5.28 -14.07 16.09
CA GLY A 284 -4.00 -14.74 15.93
C GLY A 284 -2.86 -14.14 16.75
N ASP A 285 -3.18 -13.48 17.87
CA ASP A 285 -2.20 -12.86 18.77
C ASP A 285 -1.60 -13.86 19.78
N GLY A 286 -2.33 -14.93 20.11
CA GLY A 286 -1.92 -15.99 21.03
C GLY A 286 -2.61 -16.01 22.41
N LEU A 287 -3.66 -15.21 22.61
CA LEU A 287 -4.71 -15.46 23.60
C LEU A 287 -5.71 -16.52 23.07
N LEU A 288 -6.79 -16.75 23.81
CA LEU A 288 -7.93 -17.56 23.38
C LEU A 288 -9.19 -16.71 23.58
N ASP A 289 -10.12 -16.71 22.63
CA ASP A 289 -11.30 -15.83 22.65
C ASP A 289 -12.10 -15.91 23.98
N GLY A 290 -12.12 -17.09 24.60
CA GLY A 290 -12.72 -17.42 25.89
C GLY A 290 -12.08 -16.71 27.08
N VAL A 291 -10.81 -16.28 27.00
CA VAL A 291 -10.18 -15.42 28.02
C VAL A 291 -10.38 -13.92 27.74
N GLU A 292 -10.78 -13.56 26.52
CA GLU A 292 -10.87 -12.18 26.04
C GLU A 292 -12.27 -11.62 26.15
N THR A 293 -12.51 -10.83 27.20
CA THR A 293 -13.88 -10.52 27.64
C THR A 293 -14.52 -9.31 26.93
N ASN A 294 -13.77 -8.58 26.11
CA ASN A 294 -14.08 -7.27 25.53
C ASN A 294 -14.77 -6.33 26.55
N THR A 295 -14.28 -6.37 27.79
CA THR A 295 -14.75 -5.50 28.88
C THR A 295 -13.95 -4.22 29.00
N GLN A 296 -12.81 -4.12 28.31
CA GLN A 296 -11.86 -3.00 28.35
C GLN A 296 -11.36 -2.75 29.79
N VAL A 297 -11.18 -3.85 30.54
CA VAL A 297 -10.70 -3.86 31.94
C VAL A 297 -9.91 -5.15 32.18
N TRP A 298 -8.60 -5.05 32.29
CA TRP A 298 -7.76 -6.18 32.67
C TRP A 298 -8.04 -6.67 34.10
N LEU A 299 -8.40 -7.96 34.23
CA LEU A 299 -8.63 -8.62 35.52
C LEU A 299 -7.62 -9.73 35.80
N SER A 300 -7.24 -10.51 34.78
CA SER A 300 -6.23 -11.58 34.87
C SER A 300 -5.85 -12.15 33.50
N ALA A 301 -4.85 -13.03 33.43
CA ALA A 301 -4.53 -13.80 32.22
C ALA A 301 -5.60 -14.86 31.82
N THR A 302 -6.76 -14.87 32.47
CA THR A 302 -7.94 -15.68 32.08
C THR A 302 -9.22 -14.83 32.04
N ASP A 303 -9.07 -13.51 32.01
CA ASP A 303 -10.10 -12.48 31.92
C ASP A 303 -9.35 -11.18 31.59
N THR A 304 -8.89 -11.09 30.34
CA THR A 304 -7.89 -10.10 29.89
C THR A 304 -8.49 -8.73 29.64
N GLY A 305 -9.79 -8.67 29.36
CA GLY A 305 -10.52 -7.44 29.02
C GLY A 305 -10.43 -7.02 27.55
N THR A 306 -9.56 -7.68 26.79
CA THR A 306 -9.21 -7.44 25.37
C THR A 306 -10.32 -7.89 24.40
N ASP A 307 -10.25 -7.45 23.15
CA ASP A 307 -11.22 -7.75 22.10
C ASP A 307 -10.69 -8.87 21.19
N PRO A 308 -11.26 -10.09 21.17
CA PRO A 308 -10.72 -11.26 20.45
C PRO A 308 -10.71 -11.17 18.91
N LEU A 309 -10.99 -9.99 18.37
CA LEU A 309 -10.96 -9.67 16.95
C LEU A 309 -9.95 -8.54 16.66
N MET A 310 -9.06 -8.22 17.61
CA MET A 310 -8.10 -7.12 17.58
C MET A 310 -6.86 -7.41 18.44
N ALA A 311 -5.86 -8.02 17.80
CA ALA A 311 -4.57 -8.43 18.36
C ALA A 311 -3.69 -7.36 19.04
N ASP A 312 -4.17 -6.12 19.20
CA ASP A 312 -3.56 -4.94 19.83
C ASP A 312 -4.73 -4.04 20.27
N THR A 313 -5.35 -4.36 21.41
CA THR A 313 -6.64 -3.79 21.84
C THR A 313 -6.55 -2.28 22.10
N ASP A 314 -5.45 -1.81 22.70
CA ASP A 314 -5.29 -0.40 23.07
C ASP A 314 -4.58 0.47 22.02
N GLY A 315 -3.95 -0.16 21.03
CA GLY A 315 -3.38 0.47 19.85
C GLY A 315 -2.00 1.10 20.07
N ASP A 316 -1.25 0.67 21.09
CA ASP A 316 0.10 1.18 21.38
C ASP A 316 1.21 0.54 20.49
N GLY A 317 0.91 -0.61 19.87
CA GLY A 317 1.80 -1.35 18.98
C GLY A 317 2.42 -2.62 19.55
N PHE A 318 2.04 -3.06 20.76
CA PHE A 318 2.28 -4.41 21.26
C PHE A 318 1.06 -5.32 21.00
N LEU A 319 1.22 -6.63 21.20
CA LEU A 319 0.11 -7.59 21.08
C LEU A 319 -0.37 -8.00 22.47
N ASP A 320 -1.67 -8.13 22.67
CA ASP A 320 -2.32 -8.36 23.95
C ASP A 320 -1.75 -9.59 24.70
N ALA A 321 -1.56 -10.73 24.04
CA ALA A 321 -0.87 -11.93 24.52
C ALA A 321 0.56 -11.66 24.97
N ALA A 322 1.28 -10.78 24.27
CA ALA A 322 2.65 -10.42 24.61
C ALA A 322 2.68 -9.55 25.89
N GLU A 323 1.69 -8.68 26.06
CA GLU A 323 1.51 -7.83 27.24
C GLU A 323 1.07 -8.62 28.46
N VAL A 324 0.01 -9.43 28.34
CA VAL A 324 -0.45 -10.38 29.36
C VAL A 324 0.69 -11.35 29.75
N GLY A 325 1.45 -11.82 28.77
CA GLY A 325 2.63 -12.67 28.96
C GLY A 325 3.82 -11.99 29.65
N MET A 326 3.87 -10.65 29.66
CA MET A 326 4.87 -9.84 30.37
C MET A 326 4.33 -9.19 31.66
N GLY A 327 3.01 -9.22 31.88
CA GLY A 327 2.34 -8.65 33.04
C GLY A 327 2.11 -7.14 32.94
N ALA A 328 1.99 -6.61 31.72
CA ALA A 328 1.43 -5.30 31.40
C ALA A 328 -0.11 -5.39 31.30
N ASP A 329 -0.79 -4.24 31.31
CA ASP A 329 -2.24 -4.12 31.13
C ASP A 329 -2.56 -3.90 29.64
N PRO A 330 -3.06 -4.90 28.88
CA PRO A 330 -3.32 -4.82 27.43
C PRO A 330 -4.53 -3.93 27.07
N THR A 331 -4.99 -3.10 28.00
CA THR A 331 -6.13 -2.20 27.84
C THR A 331 -5.79 -0.75 28.22
N ASP A 332 -4.51 -0.44 28.46
CA ASP A 332 -4.00 0.89 28.80
C ASP A 332 -2.67 1.18 28.10
N ALA A 333 -2.75 1.83 26.92
CA ALA A 333 -1.63 2.27 26.07
C ALA A 333 -0.58 3.20 26.75
N MET A 334 -0.71 3.44 28.06
CA MET A 334 0.25 4.13 28.92
C MET A 334 1.02 3.17 29.87
N ASP A 335 0.74 1.87 29.86
CA ASP A 335 1.48 0.79 30.52
C ASP A 335 2.10 -0.25 29.53
N PRO A 336 2.73 0.17 28.39
CA PRO A 336 3.38 -0.73 27.44
C PRO A 336 4.31 -1.72 28.16
N PRO A 337 4.58 -2.93 27.60
CA PRO A 337 5.51 -3.93 28.14
C PRO A 337 6.94 -3.39 28.25
N ALA A 338 7.16 -2.66 29.33
CA ALA A 338 8.37 -1.91 29.57
C ALA A 338 9.43 -2.85 30.14
N HIS A 339 10.61 -2.75 29.52
CA HIS A 339 11.86 -3.40 29.90
C HIS A 339 12.02 -4.86 29.46
N MET A 340 12.98 -5.04 28.55
CA MET A 340 13.81 -6.24 28.35
C MET A 340 13.68 -7.26 29.49
N VAL A 341 13.00 -8.37 29.21
CA VAL A 341 12.75 -9.45 30.17
C VAL A 341 14.07 -10.13 30.51
N VAL A 342 14.49 -10.06 31.78
CA VAL A 342 15.70 -10.70 32.29
C VAL A 342 15.33 -11.97 33.04
N ARG A 343 15.63 -13.13 32.47
CA ARG A 343 15.54 -14.43 33.16
C ARG A 343 16.93 -14.82 33.66
N VAL A 344 17.00 -15.39 34.86
CA VAL A 344 18.27 -15.86 35.45
C VAL A 344 18.11 -17.33 35.82
N GLY A 345 19.02 -18.17 35.33
CA GLY A 345 18.99 -19.63 35.50
C GLY A 345 19.11 -20.07 36.97
N MET A 346 18.73 -21.32 37.25
CA MET A 346 18.59 -21.84 38.63
C MET A 346 19.87 -21.81 39.50
N GLU A 347 21.05 -21.72 38.89
CA GLU A 347 22.34 -21.60 39.60
C GLU A 347 22.84 -20.14 39.70
N GLY A 348 22.13 -19.17 39.09
CA GLY A 348 22.47 -17.74 39.12
C GLY A 348 23.50 -17.28 38.09
N GLU A 349 24.09 -18.20 37.33
CA GLU A 349 25.20 -17.90 36.39
C GLU A 349 24.73 -17.57 34.96
N GLU A 350 23.59 -18.11 34.50
CA GLU A 350 23.06 -17.89 33.14
C GLU A 350 22.00 -16.79 33.14
N VAL A 351 22.06 -15.87 32.18
CA VAL A 351 21.14 -14.74 32.01
C VAL A 351 20.61 -14.74 30.58
N ASP A 352 19.29 -14.84 30.44
CA ASP A 352 18.58 -14.71 29.18
C ASP A 352 17.88 -13.34 29.14
N LEU A 353 18.11 -12.60 28.05
CA LEU A 353 17.47 -11.32 27.78
C LEU A 353 16.53 -11.48 26.59
N ARG A 354 15.27 -11.03 26.71
CA ARG A 354 14.34 -10.87 25.58
C ARG A 354 13.87 -9.43 25.46
N TRP A 355 13.90 -8.86 24.25
CA TRP A 355 13.44 -7.48 23.99
C TRP A 355 12.82 -7.36 22.58
N GLY A 356 11.95 -6.37 22.39
CA GLY A 356 11.32 -6.08 21.09
C GLY A 356 12.35 -5.67 20.03
N SER A 357 12.15 -6.11 18.78
CA SER A 357 13.13 -5.95 17.70
C SER A 357 12.49 -5.53 16.37
N GLU A 358 13.20 -4.68 15.61
CA GLU A 358 12.79 -4.22 14.28
C GLU A 358 13.80 -4.57 13.17
N ILE A 359 13.34 -4.86 11.94
CA ILE A 359 14.23 -5.19 10.81
C ILE A 359 15.21 -4.04 10.55
N GLY A 360 16.50 -4.39 10.52
CA GLY A 360 17.58 -3.45 10.25
C GLY A 360 18.08 -2.68 11.46
N MET A 361 17.66 -3.05 12.67
CA MET A 361 18.34 -2.63 13.88
C MET A 361 19.49 -3.60 14.26
N LEU A 362 20.47 -3.05 14.96
CA LEU A 362 21.53 -3.76 15.66
C LEU A 362 21.47 -3.37 17.15
N TYR A 363 21.86 -4.30 18.00
CA TYR A 363 21.73 -4.13 19.45
C TYR A 363 23.09 -4.35 20.15
N ASP A 364 23.52 -3.33 20.89
CA ASP A 364 24.59 -3.41 21.89
C ASP A 364 23.98 -3.78 23.23
N ILE A 365 24.38 -4.92 23.80
CA ILE A 365 23.91 -5.36 25.12
C ILE A 365 25.02 -5.07 26.14
N ARG A 366 24.70 -4.21 27.10
CA ARG A 366 25.68 -3.64 28.04
C ARG A 366 25.31 -3.92 29.49
N CYS A 367 26.31 -4.20 30.33
CA CYS A 367 26.13 -4.43 31.76
C CYS A 367 27.05 -3.58 32.66
N SER A 368 26.61 -3.34 33.89
CA SER A 368 27.37 -2.61 34.93
C SER A 368 26.88 -3.00 36.33
N GLU A 369 27.77 -2.96 37.33
CA GLU A 369 27.37 -3.02 38.75
C GLU A 369 26.92 -1.64 39.28
N ASP A 370 27.23 -0.55 38.57
CA ASP A 370 26.89 0.83 38.91
C ASP A 370 25.86 1.41 37.92
N LEU A 371 24.64 1.64 38.42
CA LEU A 371 23.53 2.27 37.69
C LEU A 371 23.73 3.77 37.46
N ALA A 372 24.57 4.45 38.25
CA ALA A 372 24.75 5.90 38.19
C ALA A 372 25.83 6.35 37.18
N GLY A 373 26.53 5.40 36.54
CA GLY A 373 27.53 5.68 35.50
C GLY A 373 26.93 5.89 34.11
N ASP A 374 27.63 6.65 33.27
CA ASP A 374 27.31 6.83 31.86
C ASP A 374 27.30 5.48 31.12
N VAL A 375 26.12 5.11 30.59
CA VAL A 375 25.82 3.84 29.92
C VAL A 375 26.76 3.54 28.75
N SER A 376 27.31 4.55 28.08
CA SER A 376 28.29 4.36 27.00
C SER A 376 29.60 3.70 27.46
N ASN A 377 29.89 3.75 28.77
CA ASN A 377 31.07 3.13 29.40
C ASN A 377 30.77 1.79 30.08
N TRP A 378 29.52 1.32 30.05
CA TRP A 378 29.15 -0.01 30.56
C TRP A 378 29.76 -1.12 29.68
N GLY A 379 30.10 -2.25 30.29
CA GLY A 379 30.78 -3.35 29.61
C GLY A 379 29.89 -4.04 28.59
N LEU A 380 30.41 -4.38 27.41
CA LEU A 380 29.68 -5.13 26.40
C LEU A 380 29.62 -6.62 26.76
N VAL A 381 28.42 -7.20 26.70
CA VAL A 381 28.17 -8.66 26.73
C VAL A 381 27.61 -9.19 25.42
N GLY A 382 26.97 -8.32 24.62
CA GLY A 382 26.65 -8.53 23.20
C GLY A 382 26.96 -7.26 22.40
N GLU A 383 27.48 -7.43 21.19
CA GLU A 383 27.93 -6.35 20.29
C GLU A 383 27.42 -6.66 18.87
N GLU A 384 26.86 -5.66 18.18
CA GLU A 384 26.25 -5.80 16.84
C GLU A 384 25.25 -6.98 16.73
N VAL A 385 24.46 -7.25 17.77
CA VAL A 385 23.46 -8.33 17.75
C VAL A 385 22.37 -7.97 16.73
N ALA A 386 22.22 -8.81 15.71
CA ALA A 386 21.30 -8.55 14.61
C ALA A 386 19.83 -8.73 15.04
N ALA A 387 18.97 -7.84 14.56
CA ALA A 387 17.52 -7.92 14.76
C ALA A 387 16.92 -9.26 14.33
N THR A 388 16.06 -9.82 15.19
CA THR A 388 15.19 -10.98 14.88
C THR A 388 13.75 -10.67 15.26
N PRO A 389 13.03 -9.81 14.51
CA PRO A 389 11.66 -9.41 14.87
C PRO A 389 10.69 -10.60 14.97
N PRO A 390 9.65 -10.51 15.83
CA PRO A 390 9.33 -9.36 16.69
C PRO A 390 10.20 -9.24 17.96
N PHE A 391 10.93 -10.29 18.37
CA PHE A 391 11.75 -10.27 19.59
C PHE A 391 13.14 -10.87 19.38
N ASN A 392 14.17 -10.17 19.85
CA ASN A 392 15.48 -10.77 20.05
C ASN A 392 15.54 -11.51 21.39
N GLU A 393 16.21 -12.65 21.38
CA GLU A 393 16.65 -13.37 22.58
C GLU A 393 18.18 -13.46 22.61
N PHE A 394 18.80 -13.25 23.78
CA PHE A 394 20.25 -13.33 23.95
C PHE A 394 20.63 -13.89 25.33
N SER A 395 21.34 -15.02 25.33
CA SER A 395 21.80 -15.72 26.52
C SER A 395 23.31 -15.57 26.73
N PHE A 396 23.74 -15.29 27.96
CA PHE A 396 25.15 -15.23 28.33
C PHE A 396 25.37 -15.61 29.81
N THR A 397 26.63 -15.92 30.16
CA THR A 397 27.02 -16.25 31.53
C THR A 397 27.53 -15.01 32.27
N GLN A 398 26.97 -14.69 33.44
CA GLN A 398 27.39 -13.57 34.29
C GLN A 398 28.34 -14.01 35.43
N SER A 399 29.04 -13.04 36.04
CA SER A 399 29.75 -13.24 37.30
C SER A 399 29.61 -12.02 38.21
N GLY A 400 28.78 -12.12 39.25
CA GLY A 400 28.55 -11.04 40.22
C GLY A 400 27.23 -11.22 40.97
N GLU A 401 27.05 -10.52 42.10
CA GLU A 401 25.81 -10.61 42.91
C GLU A 401 24.72 -9.61 42.48
N ARG A 402 25.07 -8.56 41.70
CA ARG A 402 24.11 -7.56 41.20
C ARG A 402 24.65 -6.82 39.98
N GLN A 403 23.97 -6.94 38.84
CA GLN A 403 24.25 -6.15 37.64
C GLN A 403 22.96 -5.48 37.12
N PHE A 404 23.16 -4.40 36.37
CA PHE A 404 22.15 -3.69 35.59
C PHE A 404 22.47 -3.88 34.11
N TYR A 405 21.43 -3.90 33.28
CA TYR A 405 21.53 -4.18 31.84
C TYR A 405 20.85 -3.08 31.04
N VAL A 406 21.43 -2.73 29.89
CA VAL A 406 20.81 -1.88 28.86
C VAL A 406 21.03 -2.52 27.50
N VAL A 407 19.95 -2.67 26.75
CA VAL A 407 20.01 -2.83 25.29
C VAL A 407 20.06 -1.44 24.68
N LYS A 408 21.09 -1.17 23.89
CA LYS A 408 21.21 0.04 23.09
C LYS A 408 21.04 -0.32 21.63
N GLU A 409 19.93 0.11 21.06
CA GLU A 409 19.64 -0.04 19.64
C GLU A 409 20.36 1.01 18.77
N TYR A 410 20.60 0.66 17.52
CA TYR A 410 21.02 1.56 16.46
C TYR A 410 20.75 0.92 15.09
N PRO A 411 20.46 1.70 14.03
CA PRO A 411 20.26 1.15 12.70
C PRO A 411 21.55 0.52 12.17
N ARG A 412 21.41 -0.60 11.46
CA ARG A 412 22.50 -1.26 10.74
C ARG A 412 23.05 -0.35 9.63
N PRO A 413 24.27 -0.61 9.12
CA PRO A 413 24.76 0.06 7.92
C PRO A 413 23.76 -0.07 6.75
N ALA A 414 23.51 1.05 6.08
CA ALA A 414 22.67 1.13 4.89
C ALA A 414 23.17 0.19 3.78
N GLN A 415 22.24 -0.46 3.11
CA GLN A 415 22.47 -1.35 1.96
C GLN A 415 21.79 -0.79 0.71
N GLU A 416 22.30 -1.20 -0.45
CA GLU A 416 21.67 -0.93 -1.75
C GLU A 416 21.17 -2.24 -2.35
N PHE A 417 19.86 -2.30 -2.59
CA PHE A 417 19.18 -3.40 -3.27
C PHE A 417 18.92 -3.02 -4.72
N HIS A 418 19.17 -3.95 -5.64
CA HIS A 418 18.92 -3.79 -7.06
C HIS A 418 17.69 -4.59 -7.48
N VAL A 419 16.84 -3.98 -8.31
CA VAL A 419 15.67 -4.61 -8.92
C VAL A 419 15.82 -4.52 -10.44
N ALA A 420 15.68 -5.63 -11.17
CA ALA A 420 15.81 -5.66 -12.62
C ALA A 420 14.88 -6.69 -13.28
N LYS A 421 14.45 -6.45 -14.52
CA LYS A 421 13.64 -7.42 -15.29
C LYS A 421 14.34 -8.76 -15.59
N THR A 422 15.65 -8.85 -15.33
CA THR A 422 16.45 -10.09 -15.41
C THR A 422 16.69 -10.76 -14.06
N GLY A 423 16.13 -10.21 -12.98
CA GLY A 423 16.30 -10.69 -11.60
C GLY A 423 15.41 -11.87 -11.24
N ASN A 424 15.42 -12.22 -9.95
CA ASN A 424 14.56 -13.22 -9.34
C ASN A 424 14.30 -12.81 -7.88
N ASP A 425 13.08 -12.96 -7.38
CA ASP A 425 12.72 -12.49 -6.03
C ASP A 425 13.29 -13.36 -4.89
N GLY A 426 13.80 -14.54 -5.19
CA GLY A 426 14.61 -15.35 -4.26
C GLY A 426 16.10 -14.99 -4.20
N ASN A 427 16.54 -13.96 -4.94
CA ASN A 427 17.93 -13.48 -4.89
C ASN A 427 18.19 -12.61 -3.65
N ALA A 428 19.46 -12.32 -3.37
CA ALA A 428 19.86 -11.42 -2.29
C ALA A 428 19.72 -9.91 -2.62
N GLY A 429 19.25 -9.55 -3.82
CA GLY A 429 19.10 -8.15 -4.25
C GLY A 429 20.41 -7.43 -4.58
N SER A 430 21.52 -8.13 -4.83
CA SER A 430 22.79 -7.48 -5.23
C SER A 430 22.78 -7.08 -6.70
N THR A 431 23.72 -6.23 -7.15
CA THR A 431 23.83 -5.84 -8.57
C THR A 431 24.01 -7.03 -9.53
N ASN A 432 24.58 -8.16 -9.05
CA ASN A 432 24.76 -9.38 -9.85
C ASN A 432 23.58 -10.37 -9.72
N GLU A 433 22.84 -10.28 -8.62
CA GLU A 433 21.70 -11.13 -8.26
C GLU A 433 20.55 -10.22 -7.80
N PRO A 434 19.95 -9.42 -8.71
CA PRO A 434 18.92 -8.46 -8.36
C PRO A 434 17.57 -9.14 -8.13
N PHE A 435 16.70 -8.49 -7.37
CA PHE A 435 15.28 -8.84 -7.30
C PHE A 435 14.59 -8.64 -8.66
N LEU A 436 13.46 -9.30 -8.89
CA LEU A 436 12.63 -9.14 -10.09
C LEU A 436 11.55 -8.05 -9.92
N THR A 437 11.01 -7.92 -8.72
CA THR A 437 9.95 -6.96 -8.36
C THR A 437 10.44 -5.90 -7.38
N ILE A 438 9.80 -4.73 -7.41
CA ILE A 438 10.09 -3.65 -6.46
C ILE A 438 9.58 -4.03 -5.07
N SER A 439 8.46 -4.77 -5.01
CA SER A 439 7.84 -5.27 -3.78
C SER A 439 8.73 -6.26 -3.01
N ALA A 440 9.47 -7.14 -3.68
CA ALA A 440 10.42 -8.03 -3.00
C ALA A 440 11.56 -7.24 -2.32
N ALA A 441 12.09 -6.21 -2.98
CA ALA A 441 13.07 -5.30 -2.36
C ALA A 441 12.44 -4.48 -1.21
N ALA A 442 11.20 -4.02 -1.36
CA ALA A 442 10.47 -3.29 -0.32
C ALA A 442 10.25 -4.12 0.96
N ALA A 443 10.04 -5.43 0.82
CA ALA A 443 9.81 -6.35 1.95
C ALA A 443 11.02 -6.44 2.90
N VAL A 444 12.24 -6.46 2.34
CA VAL A 444 13.51 -6.64 3.08
C VAL A 444 14.22 -5.32 3.43
N ALA A 445 13.86 -4.21 2.77
CA ALA A 445 14.47 -2.91 3.00
C ALA A 445 14.17 -2.36 4.41
N ALA A 446 15.18 -1.70 4.98
CA ALA A 446 15.17 -1.16 6.32
C ALA A 446 15.62 0.31 6.35
N PRO A 447 15.40 1.05 7.46
CA PRO A 447 15.78 2.45 7.56
C PRO A 447 17.24 2.74 7.16
N GLY A 448 17.42 3.62 6.17
CA GLY A 448 18.71 3.98 5.59
C GLY A 448 19.00 3.34 4.23
N ASP A 449 18.26 2.29 3.85
CA ASP A 449 18.51 1.56 2.59
C ASP A 449 18.07 2.30 1.33
N VAL A 450 18.69 1.90 0.21
CA VAL A 450 18.37 2.35 -1.14
C VAL A 450 17.91 1.14 -1.97
N ILE A 451 16.85 1.32 -2.76
CA ILE A 451 16.32 0.37 -3.72
C ILE A 451 16.47 1.02 -5.09
N THR A 452 17.46 0.56 -5.86
CA THR A 452 17.77 1.03 -7.22
C THR A 452 17.11 0.09 -8.23
N VAL A 453 16.12 0.61 -8.95
CA VAL A 453 15.35 -0.13 -9.95
C VAL A 453 15.89 0.15 -11.35
N HIS A 454 16.14 -0.89 -12.13
CA HIS A 454 16.68 -0.83 -13.49
C HIS A 454 15.59 -0.84 -14.58
N GLU A 455 15.98 -0.46 -15.79
CA GLU A 455 15.14 -0.24 -16.98
C GLU A 455 14.04 -1.31 -17.15
N GLY A 456 12.80 -0.86 -17.33
CA GLY A 456 11.69 -1.73 -17.64
C GLY A 456 10.33 -1.27 -17.11
N VAL A 457 9.31 -2.08 -17.44
CA VAL A 457 7.94 -1.88 -16.97
C VAL A 457 7.63 -2.85 -15.83
N TYR A 458 7.24 -2.30 -14.69
CA TYR A 458 6.87 -2.98 -13.46
C TYR A 458 5.37 -2.82 -13.26
N ARG A 459 4.65 -3.94 -13.22
CA ARG A 459 3.18 -3.98 -13.23
C ARG A 459 2.66 -4.46 -11.88
N GLU A 460 2.96 -3.66 -10.87
CA GLU A 460 2.74 -3.98 -9.45
C GLU A 460 2.19 -2.76 -8.71
N ARG A 461 1.68 -2.97 -7.50
CA ARG A 461 1.48 -1.92 -6.49
C ARG A 461 2.64 -2.03 -5.52
N VAL A 462 3.50 -1.01 -5.46
CA VAL A 462 4.53 -0.94 -4.42
C VAL A 462 3.85 -0.55 -3.11
N ASN A 463 3.92 -1.45 -2.13
CA ASN A 463 3.42 -1.26 -0.77
C ASN A 463 4.61 -1.32 0.21
N PRO A 464 5.22 -0.19 0.59
CA PRO A 464 6.29 -0.18 1.59
C PRO A 464 5.79 -0.63 2.97
N PRO A 465 6.28 -1.75 3.54
CA PRO A 465 5.81 -2.25 4.83
C PRO A 465 6.35 -1.44 6.01
N ARG A 466 7.42 -0.66 5.80
CA ARG A 466 8.07 0.17 6.84
C ARG A 466 8.60 1.47 6.26
N GLY A 467 8.79 2.46 7.13
CA GLY A 467 9.38 3.76 6.81
C GLY A 467 10.87 3.85 7.18
N GLY A 468 11.47 5.01 6.93
CA GLY A 468 12.71 5.44 7.59
C GLY A 468 12.46 6.03 8.98
N LEU A 469 13.54 6.33 9.70
CA LEU A 469 13.50 6.85 11.08
C LEU A 469 13.64 8.38 11.17
N SER A 470 14.29 9.01 10.19
CA SER A 470 14.51 10.47 10.18
C SER A 470 14.87 11.01 8.80
N GLU A 471 14.94 12.33 8.68
CA GLU A 471 15.42 13.03 7.47
C GLU A 471 16.76 12.50 6.94
N GLY A 472 17.67 12.06 7.84
CA GLY A 472 18.96 11.50 7.48
C GLY A 472 19.00 9.97 7.34
N ILE A 473 17.92 9.27 7.68
CA ILE A 473 17.82 7.80 7.71
C ILE A 473 16.48 7.42 7.06
N ARG A 474 16.45 7.59 5.73
CA ARG A 474 15.30 7.40 4.84
C ARG A 474 15.33 5.99 4.23
N ILE A 475 14.19 5.47 3.79
CA ILE A 475 14.18 4.38 2.79
C ILE A 475 14.01 5.02 1.42
N THR A 476 14.92 4.75 0.49
CA THR A 476 14.95 5.44 -0.81
C THR A 476 14.64 4.48 -1.95
N TYR A 477 13.52 4.68 -2.63
CA TYR A 477 13.17 4.04 -3.89
C TYR A 477 13.60 4.97 -5.02
N GLN A 478 14.45 4.50 -5.93
CA GLN A 478 14.91 5.31 -7.07
C GLN A 478 15.01 4.49 -8.35
N ALA A 479 14.70 5.14 -9.48
CA ALA A 479 15.17 4.66 -10.78
C ALA A 479 16.70 4.76 -10.88
N ALA A 480 17.33 3.80 -11.56
CA ALA A 480 18.76 3.84 -11.86
C ALA A 480 19.11 5.02 -12.78
N GLU A 481 20.31 5.59 -12.63
CA GLU A 481 20.69 6.85 -13.27
C GLU A 481 20.66 6.76 -14.81
N GLY A 482 19.66 7.43 -15.41
CA GLY A 482 19.49 7.48 -16.86
C GLY A 482 18.76 6.27 -17.47
N GLU A 483 18.15 5.41 -16.65
CA GLU A 483 17.34 4.28 -17.10
C GLU A 483 15.83 4.62 -17.04
N ASP A 484 15.07 4.24 -18.07
CA ASP A 484 13.61 4.46 -18.11
C ASP A 484 12.89 3.36 -17.30
N VAL A 485 12.41 3.73 -16.10
CA VAL A 485 11.67 2.83 -15.19
C VAL A 485 10.21 3.25 -15.11
N GLU A 486 9.30 2.40 -15.59
CA GLU A 486 7.85 2.64 -15.55
C GLU A 486 7.16 1.70 -14.55
N ILE A 487 6.37 2.23 -13.61
CA ILE A 487 5.50 1.46 -12.71
C ILE A 487 4.03 1.71 -13.09
N LYS A 488 3.24 0.65 -13.32
CA LYS A 488 1.87 0.78 -13.86
C LYS A 488 0.82 0.00 -13.07
N GLY A 489 -0.31 0.66 -12.81
CA GLY A 489 -1.52 0.00 -12.28
C GLY A 489 -2.35 -0.74 -13.34
N SER A 490 -1.95 -0.69 -14.61
CA SER A 490 -2.62 -1.38 -15.73
C SER A 490 -1.94 -2.67 -16.17
N GLU A 491 -2.69 -3.54 -16.86
CA GLU A 491 -2.18 -4.71 -17.59
C GLU A 491 -2.36 -4.60 -19.11
N ILE A 492 -1.53 -5.32 -19.87
CA ILE A 492 -1.66 -5.42 -21.35
C ILE A 492 -2.66 -6.53 -21.69
N ILE A 493 -3.68 -6.21 -22.47
CA ILE A 493 -4.64 -7.21 -22.95
C ILE A 493 -4.32 -7.60 -24.39
N ARG A 494 -3.66 -8.75 -24.55
CA ARG A 494 -3.24 -9.30 -25.84
C ARG A 494 -3.30 -10.84 -25.87
N ARG A 495 -3.53 -11.37 -27.07
CA ARG A 495 -3.86 -12.78 -27.32
C ARG A 495 -2.83 -13.80 -26.83
N ASP A 496 -1.55 -13.45 -26.85
CA ASP A 496 -0.44 -14.30 -26.37
C ASP A 496 -0.24 -14.24 -24.84
N LEU A 497 -1.03 -13.43 -24.13
CA LEU A 497 -1.20 -13.45 -22.68
C LEU A 497 -2.58 -14.03 -22.28
N ASN A 498 -3.10 -14.97 -23.07
CA ASN A 498 -4.38 -15.66 -22.91
C ASN A 498 -5.68 -14.81 -22.97
N TYR A 499 -5.59 -13.47 -23.11
CA TYR A 499 -6.76 -12.59 -23.26
C TYR A 499 -6.86 -12.03 -24.69
N ALA A 500 -7.76 -12.60 -25.49
CA ALA A 500 -7.94 -12.20 -26.89
C ALA A 500 -9.11 -11.23 -27.06
N TRP A 501 -8.86 -10.07 -27.68
CA TRP A 501 -9.93 -9.19 -28.16
C TRP A 501 -10.61 -9.85 -29.36
N GLN A 502 -11.92 -10.07 -29.24
CA GLN A 502 -12.79 -10.63 -30.27
C GLN A 502 -13.50 -9.49 -31.01
N HIS A 503 -13.49 -9.51 -32.34
CA HIS A 503 -14.16 -8.47 -33.14
C HIS A 503 -15.69 -8.65 -33.07
N VAL A 504 -16.41 -7.61 -32.65
CA VAL A 504 -17.88 -7.63 -32.52
C VAL A 504 -18.55 -7.01 -33.74
N GLY A 505 -17.97 -5.93 -34.28
CA GLY A 505 -18.47 -5.26 -35.48
C GLY A 505 -18.04 -3.80 -35.55
N GLY A 506 -17.94 -3.27 -36.77
CA GLY A 506 -17.41 -1.91 -36.99
C GLY A 506 -15.96 -1.81 -36.49
N ASP A 507 -15.68 -0.79 -35.68
CA ASP A 507 -14.41 -0.63 -34.96
C ASP A 507 -14.45 -1.25 -33.54
N THR A 508 -15.54 -1.91 -33.14
CA THR A 508 -15.73 -2.40 -31.76
C THR A 508 -15.28 -3.85 -31.58
N TRP A 509 -14.54 -4.07 -30.50
CA TRP A 509 -14.03 -5.36 -30.04
C TRP A 509 -14.50 -5.62 -28.61
N LYS A 510 -14.49 -6.89 -28.18
CA LYS A 510 -14.81 -7.35 -26.83
C LYS A 510 -13.67 -8.22 -26.28
N VAL A 511 -13.35 -8.10 -25.00
CA VAL A 511 -12.59 -9.12 -24.25
C VAL A 511 -13.42 -9.61 -23.06
N GLU A 512 -13.18 -10.86 -22.65
CA GLU A 512 -13.69 -11.49 -21.43
C GLU A 512 -12.48 -11.83 -20.55
N ILE A 513 -12.54 -11.45 -19.27
CA ILE A 513 -11.44 -11.58 -18.31
C ILE A 513 -12.03 -12.14 -17.00
N PRO A 514 -11.53 -13.27 -16.46
CA PRO A 514 -12.01 -13.82 -15.19
C PRO A 514 -11.88 -12.79 -14.05
N ASN A 515 -12.87 -12.72 -13.16
CA ASN A 515 -12.86 -11.75 -12.06
C ASN A 515 -11.65 -11.93 -11.14
N ALA A 516 -11.15 -13.15 -10.97
CA ALA A 516 -9.93 -13.47 -10.23
C ALA A 516 -8.67 -12.72 -10.73
N PHE A 517 -8.64 -12.27 -11.99
CA PHE A 517 -7.56 -11.43 -12.52
C PHE A 517 -7.44 -10.07 -11.80
N PHE A 518 -8.54 -9.59 -11.23
CA PHE A 518 -8.61 -8.34 -10.48
C PHE A 518 -8.48 -8.55 -8.95
N GLY A 519 -8.48 -9.79 -8.48
CA GLY A 519 -8.50 -10.11 -7.05
C GLY A 519 -9.70 -9.49 -6.33
N THR A 520 -9.46 -8.90 -5.16
CA THR A 520 -10.48 -8.27 -4.31
C THR A 520 -10.99 -6.91 -4.82
N PHE A 521 -10.31 -6.29 -5.80
CA PHE A 521 -10.66 -4.97 -6.31
C PHE A 521 -10.80 -4.96 -7.83
N ASN A 522 -12.02 -4.85 -8.34
CA ASN A 522 -12.32 -4.79 -9.77
C ASN A 522 -12.71 -3.36 -10.22
N PRO A 523 -11.85 -2.64 -10.98
CA PRO A 523 -12.15 -1.29 -11.49
C PRO A 523 -13.41 -1.20 -12.37
N TYR A 524 -13.87 -2.31 -12.94
CA TYR A 524 -15.04 -2.37 -13.80
C TYR A 524 -16.34 -2.66 -13.04
N GLN A 525 -16.22 -2.95 -11.74
CA GLN A 525 -17.33 -3.03 -10.78
C GLN A 525 -17.39 -1.77 -9.92
N ASP A 526 -16.23 -1.31 -9.44
CA ASP A 526 -16.06 -0.17 -8.55
C ASP A 526 -16.58 1.15 -9.14
N ARG A 527 -17.31 1.92 -8.32
CA ARG A 527 -18.06 3.10 -8.75
C ARG A 527 -17.50 4.35 -8.09
N ILE A 528 -17.23 5.36 -8.91
CA ILE A 528 -16.81 6.66 -8.41
C ILE A 528 -17.98 7.29 -7.63
N GLY A 529 -17.75 7.56 -6.35
CA GLY A 529 -18.69 8.14 -5.40
C GLY A 529 -17.97 8.65 -4.14
N GLY A 530 -18.65 9.43 -3.30
CA GLY A 530 -18.09 9.94 -2.03
C GLY A 530 -18.59 11.33 -1.66
N GLU A 531 -17.99 11.93 -0.63
CA GLU A 531 -18.30 13.30 -0.18
C GLU A 531 -18.19 14.30 -1.33
N TRP A 532 -19.19 15.19 -1.45
CA TRP A 532 -19.25 16.28 -2.44
C TRP A 532 -19.06 15.90 -3.93
N TYR A 533 -18.98 14.62 -4.26
CA TYR A 533 -18.95 14.16 -5.64
C TYR A 533 -20.22 14.56 -6.40
N THR A 534 -20.07 15.01 -7.65
CA THR A 534 -21.18 15.41 -8.52
C THR A 534 -21.05 14.79 -9.92
N THR A 535 -21.89 13.81 -10.24
CA THR A 535 -21.88 13.14 -11.55
C THR A 535 -22.48 13.99 -12.67
N PRO A 536 -21.94 13.86 -13.90
CA PRO A 536 -22.66 14.20 -15.13
C PRO A 536 -23.64 13.08 -15.51
N GLY A 537 -24.68 12.88 -14.69
CA GLY A 537 -25.92 12.18 -15.08
C GLY A 537 -25.94 10.65 -15.14
N TRP A 538 -24.86 9.95 -14.78
CA TRP A 538 -24.82 8.49 -14.58
C TRP A 538 -23.56 8.05 -13.82
N ASP A 539 -23.54 6.80 -13.33
CA ASP A 539 -22.51 6.30 -12.41
C ASP A 539 -21.26 5.77 -13.13
N ARG A 540 -20.15 6.47 -12.92
CA ARG A 540 -18.83 6.23 -13.53
C ARG A 540 -18.05 5.10 -12.84
N LEU A 541 -17.20 4.42 -13.59
CA LEU A 541 -16.26 3.40 -13.09
C LEU A 541 -14.86 3.98 -12.80
N THR A 542 -14.09 3.35 -11.91
CA THR A 542 -12.62 3.59 -11.78
C THR A 542 -11.78 2.82 -12.80
N GLY A 543 -12.42 1.97 -13.62
CA GLY A 543 -11.82 1.34 -14.79
C GLY A 543 -11.46 2.33 -15.90
N ALA A 544 -10.53 1.93 -16.75
CA ALA A 544 -10.10 2.67 -17.93
C ALA A 544 -9.50 1.72 -18.97
N VAL A 545 -9.67 2.04 -20.25
CA VAL A 545 -9.03 1.34 -21.37
C VAL A 545 -8.10 2.32 -22.07
N TYR A 546 -6.88 1.90 -22.39
CA TYR A 546 -5.85 2.71 -23.03
C TYR A 546 -5.45 2.10 -24.38
N LEU A 547 -5.16 2.97 -25.36
CA LEU A 547 -4.57 2.63 -26.65
C LEU A 547 -3.31 3.48 -26.83
N ASP A 548 -2.15 2.82 -26.98
CA ASP A 548 -0.83 3.45 -27.10
C ASP A 548 -0.58 4.51 -26.00
N GLY A 549 -0.99 4.19 -24.75
CA GLY A 549 -0.88 5.06 -23.58
C GLY A 549 -1.96 6.12 -23.43
N HIS A 550 -2.90 6.26 -24.38
CA HIS A 550 -4.00 7.23 -24.31
C HIS A 550 -5.32 6.58 -23.92
N TRP A 551 -6.01 7.14 -22.93
CA TRP A 551 -7.31 6.66 -22.49
C TRP A 551 -8.42 6.77 -23.57
N LEU A 552 -9.34 5.80 -23.55
CA LEU A 552 -10.60 5.82 -24.29
C LEU A 552 -11.71 6.46 -23.43
N THR A 553 -12.75 7.01 -24.06
CA THR A 553 -13.89 7.59 -23.33
C THR A 553 -14.84 6.50 -22.84
N GLU A 554 -15.10 6.42 -21.54
CA GLU A 554 -16.13 5.51 -21.02
C GLU A 554 -17.54 5.97 -21.47
N ALA A 555 -18.32 5.03 -22.02
CA ALA A 555 -19.64 5.23 -22.59
C ALA A 555 -20.76 4.92 -21.58
N GLN A 556 -21.82 5.73 -21.57
CA GLN A 556 -22.99 5.55 -20.69
C GLN A 556 -23.74 4.24 -20.89
N THR A 557 -23.70 3.68 -22.10
CA THR A 557 -24.35 2.41 -22.40
C THR A 557 -23.52 1.61 -23.39
N LYS A 558 -23.69 0.28 -23.33
CA LYS A 558 -23.17 -0.67 -24.31
C LYS A 558 -23.48 -0.27 -25.75
N ASP A 559 -24.69 0.21 -26.03
CA ASP A 559 -25.10 0.66 -27.37
C ASP A 559 -24.22 1.78 -27.90
N ILE A 560 -23.75 2.70 -27.06
CA ILE A 560 -22.82 3.76 -27.47
C ILE A 560 -21.47 3.13 -27.86
N ALA A 561 -20.92 2.21 -27.07
CA ALA A 561 -19.68 1.52 -27.41
C ALA A 561 -19.79 0.63 -28.66
N LEU A 562 -20.99 0.10 -28.97
CA LEU A 562 -21.28 -0.70 -30.17
C LEU A 562 -21.58 0.14 -31.43
N GLN A 563 -22.08 1.39 -31.29
CA GLN A 563 -22.64 2.16 -32.41
C GLN A 563 -22.03 3.55 -32.63
N ALA A 564 -21.15 4.05 -31.76
CA ALA A 564 -20.73 5.46 -31.80
C ALA A 564 -20.13 5.88 -33.14
N GLN A 565 -20.60 7.03 -33.65
CA GLN A 565 -20.09 7.69 -34.84
C GLN A 565 -19.38 8.99 -34.47
N GLY A 566 -18.25 9.27 -35.14
CA GLY A 566 -17.46 10.48 -34.92
C GLY A 566 -15.98 10.19 -34.63
N SER A 567 -15.26 11.18 -34.09
CA SER A 567 -13.81 11.06 -33.83
C SER A 567 -13.46 10.42 -32.49
N LYS A 568 -14.25 10.60 -31.42
CA LYS A 568 -14.02 9.94 -30.11
C LYS A 568 -14.18 8.43 -30.19
N ALA A 569 -13.31 7.70 -29.51
CA ALA A 569 -13.36 6.25 -29.36
C ALA A 569 -13.84 5.90 -27.94
N TYR A 570 -14.73 4.92 -27.84
CA TYR A 570 -15.46 4.61 -26.62
C TYR A 570 -15.15 3.22 -26.07
N TRP A 571 -15.33 3.04 -24.76
CA TRP A 571 -15.37 1.73 -24.10
C TRP A 571 -16.54 1.60 -23.11
N PHE A 572 -16.90 0.38 -22.75
CA PHE A 572 -17.95 0.03 -21.78
C PHE A 572 -17.62 -1.32 -21.15
N ALA A 573 -18.04 -1.57 -19.90
CA ALA A 573 -17.84 -2.86 -19.24
C ALA A 573 -19.10 -3.37 -18.52
N GLU A 574 -19.18 -4.69 -18.38
CA GLU A 574 -20.17 -5.41 -17.57
C GLU A 574 -19.44 -6.47 -16.75
N VAL A 575 -19.69 -6.52 -15.44
CA VAL A 575 -19.14 -7.55 -14.55
C VAL A 575 -20.23 -8.58 -14.28
N GLY A 576 -19.99 -9.83 -14.71
CA GLY A 576 -20.80 -10.99 -14.39
C GLY A 576 -20.25 -11.75 -13.19
N GLY A 577 -20.88 -12.88 -12.83
CA GLY A 577 -20.49 -13.64 -11.64
C GLY A 577 -19.08 -14.23 -11.65
N GLN A 578 -18.54 -14.58 -12.83
CA GLN A 578 -17.20 -15.17 -12.99
C GLN A 578 -16.25 -14.32 -13.83
N GLU A 579 -16.77 -13.43 -14.69
CA GLU A 579 -15.98 -12.72 -15.69
C GLU A 579 -16.44 -11.26 -15.86
N THR A 580 -15.47 -10.41 -16.16
CA THR A 580 -15.64 -9.04 -16.60
C THR A 580 -15.53 -8.97 -18.11
N SER A 581 -16.59 -8.49 -18.76
CA SER A 581 -16.63 -8.23 -20.19
C SER A 581 -16.35 -6.75 -20.48
N ILE A 582 -15.37 -6.44 -21.33
CA ILE A 582 -15.04 -5.07 -21.75
C ILE A 582 -15.25 -4.95 -23.27
N TRP A 583 -16.03 -3.97 -23.71
CA TRP A 583 -16.16 -3.57 -25.11
C TRP A 583 -15.40 -2.27 -25.35
N ALA A 584 -14.60 -2.18 -26.41
CA ALA A 584 -13.82 -0.99 -26.75
C ALA A 584 -13.68 -0.78 -28.26
N GLN A 585 -13.54 0.49 -28.67
CA GLN A 585 -13.44 0.90 -30.07
C GLN A 585 -12.00 1.20 -30.48
N PHE A 586 -11.48 0.46 -31.47
CA PHE A 586 -10.12 0.60 -31.98
C PHE A 586 -10.15 0.89 -33.49
N LYS A 587 -10.06 2.19 -33.83
CA LYS A 587 -10.47 2.69 -35.15
C LYS A 587 -9.52 2.28 -36.28
N GLY A 588 -9.93 1.30 -37.06
CA GLY A 588 -9.10 0.69 -38.10
C GLY A 588 -7.83 -0.01 -37.57
N LEU A 589 -7.80 -0.38 -36.28
CA LEU A 589 -6.67 -1.04 -35.61
C LEU A 589 -7.10 -2.40 -35.04
N ASP A 590 -6.16 -3.36 -35.04
CA ASP A 590 -6.35 -4.63 -34.35
C ASP A 590 -5.77 -4.51 -32.92
N PRO A 591 -6.60 -4.53 -31.87
CA PRO A 591 -6.15 -4.43 -30.48
C PRO A 591 -5.35 -5.64 -30.00
N ASN A 592 -5.32 -6.75 -30.75
CA ASN A 592 -4.41 -7.87 -30.47
C ASN A 592 -2.98 -7.64 -31.00
N VAL A 593 -2.74 -6.51 -31.68
CA VAL A 593 -1.43 -6.13 -32.26
C VAL A 593 -0.97 -4.76 -31.74
N ALA A 594 -1.89 -3.84 -31.47
CA ALA A 594 -1.61 -2.54 -30.85
C ALA A 594 -1.31 -2.66 -29.33
N MET A 595 -0.73 -1.62 -28.73
CA MET A 595 -0.54 -1.58 -27.28
C MET A 595 -1.86 -1.19 -26.61
N VAL A 596 -2.64 -2.18 -26.20
CA VAL A 596 -3.89 -1.99 -25.46
C VAL A 596 -3.70 -2.38 -24.01
N GLU A 597 -3.97 -1.45 -23.11
CA GLU A 597 -3.87 -1.65 -21.67
C GLU A 597 -5.21 -1.38 -20.99
N ILE A 598 -5.45 -1.99 -19.83
CA ILE A 598 -6.63 -1.75 -19.01
C ILE A 598 -6.22 -1.49 -17.56
N ASN A 599 -6.94 -0.63 -16.83
CA ASN A 599 -6.75 -0.48 -15.38
C ASN A 599 -7.00 -1.82 -14.66
N VAL A 600 -6.20 -2.11 -13.64
CA VAL A 600 -6.35 -3.28 -12.74
C VAL A 600 -6.20 -2.85 -11.28
N ARG A 601 -5.11 -2.16 -10.94
CA ARG A 601 -4.76 -1.77 -9.57
C ARG A 601 -5.26 -0.37 -9.23
N GLN A 602 -5.71 -0.20 -7.98
CA GLN A 602 -6.22 1.06 -7.44
C GLN A 602 -5.12 2.14 -7.30
N THR A 603 -3.90 1.72 -6.93
CA THR A 603 -2.74 2.58 -6.69
C THR A 603 -1.47 2.00 -7.33
N VAL A 604 -0.39 2.78 -7.38
CA VAL A 604 0.92 2.36 -7.93
C VAL A 604 2.01 2.36 -6.85
N PHE A 605 2.07 3.40 -6.02
CA PHE A 605 3.01 3.50 -4.90
C PHE A 605 2.27 4.04 -3.67
N TYR A 606 1.75 3.16 -2.83
CA TYR A 606 0.88 3.54 -1.71
C TYR A 606 0.95 2.50 -0.58
N PRO A 607 1.48 2.87 0.61
CA PRO A 607 1.45 2.01 1.79
C PRO A 607 0.03 1.58 2.14
N SER A 608 -0.19 0.31 2.51
CA SER A 608 -1.47 -0.12 3.09
C SER A 608 -1.71 0.55 4.44
N GLU A 609 -0.65 0.71 5.24
CA GLU A 609 -0.74 1.31 6.57
C GLU A 609 -0.22 2.75 6.63
N PRO A 610 -0.80 3.57 7.52
CA PRO A 610 -0.23 4.83 7.99
C PRO A 610 1.19 4.75 8.59
N GLY A 611 1.76 5.91 8.89
CA GLY A 611 2.98 6.02 9.70
C GLY A 611 4.28 5.55 9.03
N ARG A 612 4.26 5.21 7.74
CA ARG A 612 5.46 4.80 6.98
C ARG A 612 6.31 6.02 6.62
N ASN A 613 6.97 6.60 7.63
CA ASN A 613 7.65 7.88 7.58
C ASN A 613 8.91 7.88 6.69
N TYR A 614 9.40 9.07 6.32
CA TYR A 614 10.72 9.30 5.72
C TYR A 614 11.08 8.44 4.50
N ILE A 615 10.10 8.11 3.64
CA ILE A 615 10.34 7.43 2.36
C ILE A 615 10.72 8.45 1.27
N THR A 616 11.64 8.08 0.38
CA THR A 616 11.97 8.83 -0.84
C THR A 616 11.52 8.03 -2.06
N VAL A 617 10.86 8.67 -3.03
CA VAL A 617 10.44 8.09 -4.31
C VAL A 617 10.94 8.98 -5.44
N ARG A 618 11.96 8.51 -6.19
CA ARG A 618 12.71 9.32 -7.16
C ARG A 618 12.74 8.73 -8.57
N GLY A 619 12.49 9.58 -9.57
CA GLY A 619 12.87 9.33 -10.97
C GLY A 619 12.01 8.34 -11.74
N PHE A 620 10.88 7.90 -11.19
CA PHE A 620 10.01 6.91 -11.83
C PHE A 620 9.00 7.55 -12.79
N VAL A 621 8.61 6.80 -13.82
CA VAL A 621 7.38 7.06 -14.59
C VAL A 621 6.26 6.22 -13.99
N MET A 622 5.22 6.83 -13.42
CA MET A 622 4.15 6.12 -12.71
C MET A 622 2.78 6.41 -13.35
N ARG A 623 2.06 5.36 -13.80
CA ARG A 623 0.86 5.51 -14.64
C ARG A 623 -0.29 4.54 -14.37
N HIS A 624 -1.47 4.91 -14.88
CA HIS A 624 -2.66 4.07 -15.04
C HIS A 624 -3.17 3.47 -13.73
N ALA A 625 -3.73 4.32 -12.85
CA ALA A 625 -4.26 3.90 -11.55
C ALA A 625 -5.77 4.12 -11.47
N ALA A 626 -6.48 3.11 -10.96
CA ALA A 626 -7.92 3.12 -10.73
C ALA A 626 -8.29 3.77 -9.38
N THR A 627 -7.71 4.92 -9.06
CA THR A 627 -7.90 5.58 -7.75
C THR A 627 -9.37 6.00 -7.56
N PRO A 628 -9.96 5.81 -6.37
CA PRO A 628 -11.33 6.22 -6.07
C PRO A 628 -11.46 7.75 -5.97
N TRP A 629 -12.70 8.24 -5.87
CA TRP A 629 -12.94 9.61 -5.44
C TRP A 629 -12.73 9.71 -3.93
N SER A 630 -11.73 10.49 -3.52
CA SER A 630 -11.45 10.77 -2.11
C SER A 630 -11.92 12.18 -1.73
N GLY A 631 -12.82 12.26 -0.75
CA GLY A 631 -13.33 13.51 -0.15
C GLY A 631 -12.31 14.16 0.78
N ALA A 632 -12.75 15.08 1.66
CA ALA A 632 -11.85 15.72 2.62
C ALA A 632 -11.77 14.97 3.97
N MET A 633 -12.73 14.09 4.24
CA MET A 633 -12.80 13.31 5.48
C MET A 633 -12.48 11.82 5.28
N SER A 634 -12.75 11.28 4.10
CA SER A 634 -12.39 9.90 3.72
C SER A 634 -10.89 9.72 3.50
N GLU A 635 -10.44 8.46 3.51
CA GLU A 635 -9.07 8.11 3.12
C GLU A 635 -8.74 8.69 1.74
N GLN A 636 -7.61 9.38 1.67
CA GLN A 636 -7.23 10.08 0.46
C GLN A 636 -6.28 9.24 -0.37
N ILE A 637 -6.83 8.22 -1.02
CA ILE A 637 -6.11 7.35 -1.95
C ILE A 637 -5.75 8.11 -3.24
N GLY A 638 -4.54 7.83 -3.76
CA GLY A 638 -3.96 8.43 -4.95
C GLY A 638 -2.99 7.46 -5.65
N LEU A 639 -2.51 7.82 -6.85
CA LEU A 639 -1.61 6.96 -7.62
C LEU A 639 -0.26 6.79 -6.89
N VAL A 640 0.26 7.88 -6.35
CA VAL A 640 1.32 7.90 -5.32
C VAL A 640 0.76 8.55 -4.06
N GLY A 641 1.02 8.01 -2.87
CA GLY A 641 0.59 8.65 -1.62
C GLY A 641 1.46 8.37 -0.41
N THR A 642 1.45 9.33 0.52
CA THR A 642 2.22 9.26 1.77
C THR A 642 1.49 8.53 2.89
N HIS A 643 0.17 8.31 2.75
CA HIS A 643 -0.75 7.67 3.71
C HIS A 643 -0.46 8.07 5.16
N TRP A 644 -0.94 9.25 5.59
CA TRP A 644 -0.86 9.73 6.99
C TRP A 644 0.48 9.45 7.69
N SER A 645 1.52 10.13 7.22
CA SER A 645 2.90 9.94 7.70
C SER A 645 3.67 11.27 7.67
N LYS A 646 4.97 11.22 7.95
CA LYS A 646 5.87 12.38 7.97
C LYS A 646 7.05 12.23 7.01
N GLY A 647 7.50 13.37 6.47
CA GLY A 647 8.86 13.52 5.93
C GLY A 647 9.14 12.84 4.59
N TRP A 648 8.13 12.38 3.85
CA TRP A 648 8.33 11.86 2.49
C TRP A 648 9.00 12.85 1.54
N VAL A 649 9.78 12.33 0.58
CA VAL A 649 10.29 13.06 -0.59
C VAL A 649 9.77 12.38 -1.84
N ILE A 650 8.94 13.05 -2.63
CA ILE A 650 8.44 12.58 -3.92
C ILE A 650 9.06 13.50 -4.97
N GLU A 651 10.06 13.02 -5.73
CA GLU A 651 10.84 13.89 -6.61
C GLU A 651 11.22 13.34 -7.98
N ASP A 652 11.36 14.24 -8.95
CA ASP A 652 11.81 13.95 -10.32
C ASP A 652 10.97 12.87 -11.06
N ASN A 653 9.73 12.60 -10.62
CA ASN A 653 8.86 11.57 -11.19
C ASN A 653 7.94 12.11 -12.30
N VAL A 654 7.55 11.26 -13.25
CA VAL A 654 6.47 11.53 -14.21
C VAL A 654 5.22 10.76 -13.80
N ILE A 655 4.23 11.46 -13.24
CA ILE A 655 3.01 10.87 -12.67
C ILE A 655 1.82 11.20 -13.56
N SER A 656 1.07 10.20 -14.03
CA SER A 656 -0.07 10.49 -14.90
C SER A 656 -1.15 9.43 -15.01
N HIS A 657 -2.27 9.79 -15.64
CA HIS A 657 -3.36 8.86 -16.00
C HIS A 657 -3.93 8.15 -14.76
N SER A 658 -4.14 8.94 -13.70
CA SER A 658 -4.87 8.54 -12.51
C SER A 658 -6.35 8.89 -12.67
N MET A 659 -7.24 7.97 -12.33
CA MET A 659 -8.68 8.20 -12.50
C MET A 659 -9.24 9.29 -11.58
N ASN A 660 -8.56 9.60 -10.48
CA ASN A 660 -8.87 10.77 -9.64
C ASN A 660 -7.58 11.54 -9.31
N THR A 661 -6.81 11.08 -8.34
CA THR A 661 -5.70 11.85 -7.73
C THR A 661 -4.34 11.31 -8.16
N GLY A 662 -3.46 12.20 -8.64
CA GLY A 662 -2.06 11.86 -8.97
C GLY A 662 -1.23 11.60 -7.71
N VAL A 663 -0.87 12.66 -6.98
CA VAL A 663 -0.17 12.59 -5.70
C VAL A 663 -1.15 12.94 -4.56
N THR A 664 -1.14 12.16 -3.50
CA THR A 664 -1.88 12.45 -2.27
C THR A 664 -0.96 12.62 -1.06
N LEU A 665 -1.19 13.70 -0.32
CA LEU A 665 -0.56 14.03 0.97
C LEU A 665 -1.62 13.95 2.09
N GLY A 666 -2.60 13.06 1.94
CA GLY A 666 -3.84 13.12 2.68
C GLY A 666 -3.95 12.21 3.91
N ARG A 667 -5.16 12.21 4.46
CA ARG A 667 -5.55 11.43 5.66
C ARG A 667 -5.88 9.96 5.37
N TYR A 668 -5.86 9.21 6.46
CA TYR A 668 -6.28 7.82 6.67
C TYR A 668 -7.81 7.66 6.70
N ASP A 669 -8.32 6.42 6.67
CA ASP A 669 -9.73 6.12 6.97
C ASP A 669 -9.99 6.11 8.49
N VAL A 670 -10.97 6.87 8.96
CA VAL A 670 -11.39 6.89 10.38
C VAL A 670 -12.00 5.57 10.85
N ALA A 671 -12.45 4.70 9.94
CA ALA A 671 -12.95 3.36 10.26
C ALA A 671 -11.92 2.52 11.03
N ARG A 672 -10.62 2.79 10.86
CA ARG A 672 -9.51 2.11 11.59
C ARG A 672 -9.50 2.34 13.11
N PHE A 673 -10.33 3.25 13.60
CA PHE A 673 -10.50 3.53 15.04
C PHE A 673 -11.92 3.13 15.52
N GLY A 674 -12.62 2.27 14.78
CA GLY A 674 -14.03 1.93 15.04
C GLY A 674 -15.01 3.08 14.78
N LEU A 675 -14.57 4.18 14.19
CA LEU A 675 -15.36 5.41 14.06
C LEU A 675 -16.09 5.50 12.71
N SER A 676 -17.32 5.98 12.75
CA SER A 676 -18.07 6.32 11.54
C SER A 676 -17.63 7.67 10.96
N MET A 677 -17.43 7.70 9.65
CA MET A 677 -17.19 8.92 8.86
C MET A 677 -18.15 10.09 9.18
N PRO A 678 -17.63 11.29 9.56
CA PRO A 678 -18.45 12.47 9.83
C PRO A 678 -19.28 12.93 8.62
N ALA A 679 -20.40 13.61 8.89
CA ALA A 679 -21.33 14.04 7.85
C ALA A 679 -20.72 15.12 6.93
N ALA A 680 -20.89 14.97 5.60
CA ALA A 680 -20.39 15.82 4.48
C ALA A 680 -20.80 17.32 4.56
N THR A 681 -20.34 18.01 5.59
CA THR A 681 -20.80 19.32 6.06
C THR A 681 -19.65 20.06 6.77
N ALA A 682 -19.75 21.38 6.92
CA ALA A 682 -18.72 22.15 7.64
C ALA A 682 -18.55 21.72 9.12
N PRO A 683 -19.63 21.44 9.91
CA PRO A 683 -19.46 20.89 11.25
C PRO A 683 -18.82 19.50 11.29
N GLY A 684 -19.19 18.60 10.37
CA GLY A 684 -18.55 17.27 10.29
C GLY A 684 -17.06 17.35 9.90
N TYR A 685 -16.67 18.34 9.10
CA TYR A 685 -15.24 18.57 8.83
C TYR A 685 -14.49 19.09 10.07
N VAL A 686 -15.13 19.92 10.91
CA VAL A 686 -14.57 20.33 12.22
C VAL A 686 -14.39 19.12 13.14
N GLU A 687 -15.41 18.28 13.28
CA GLU A 687 -15.34 17.00 14.01
C GLU A 687 -14.19 16.12 13.48
N SER A 688 -14.01 16.05 12.16
CA SER A 688 -12.91 15.30 11.54
C SER A 688 -11.50 15.86 11.79
N ILE A 689 -11.39 17.13 12.22
CA ILE A 689 -10.14 17.80 12.63
C ILE A 689 -9.87 17.51 14.10
N GLU A 690 -10.91 17.59 14.94
CA GLU A 690 -10.83 17.27 16.37
C GLU A 690 -10.39 15.81 16.57
N LEU A 691 -11.01 14.87 15.84
CA LEU A 691 -10.57 13.47 15.77
C LEU A 691 -9.11 13.32 15.30
N ALA A 692 -8.67 14.12 14.33
CA ALA A 692 -7.29 14.02 13.85
C ALA A 692 -6.28 14.53 14.90
N LEU A 693 -6.62 15.57 15.67
CA LEU A 693 -5.79 16.06 16.78
C LEU A 693 -5.65 15.01 17.88
N GLU A 694 -6.74 14.32 18.23
CA GLU A 694 -6.74 13.20 19.18
C GLU A 694 -5.82 12.07 18.68
N HIS A 695 -5.88 11.74 17.38
CA HIS A 695 -5.05 10.72 16.73
C HIS A 695 -3.73 11.29 16.15
N GLY A 696 -3.12 12.21 16.89
CA GLY A 696 -1.70 12.59 16.70
C GLY A 696 -1.39 13.55 15.56
N TRP A 697 -2.36 14.27 14.97
CA TRP A 697 -2.12 15.28 13.93
C TRP A 697 -1.30 16.47 14.46
N SER A 698 0.02 16.38 14.33
CA SER A 698 0.98 17.36 14.82
C SER A 698 2.14 17.57 13.85
N LYS A 699 2.88 18.67 14.02
CA LYS A 699 4.16 18.91 13.31
C LYS A 699 5.20 17.81 13.59
N ASP A 700 5.09 17.13 14.72
CA ASP A 700 6.03 16.07 15.11
C ASP A 700 5.72 14.73 14.42
N ASN A 701 4.46 14.48 14.05
CA ASN A 701 4.02 13.17 13.55
C ASN A 701 3.60 13.15 12.07
N ILE A 702 3.12 14.26 11.51
CA ILE A 702 2.44 14.29 10.21
C ILE A 702 2.93 15.42 9.29
N GLY A 703 2.92 15.17 7.98
CA GLY A 703 3.26 16.13 6.94
C GLY A 703 4.76 16.35 6.83
N SER A 704 5.20 17.60 6.71
CA SER A 704 6.62 17.93 6.44
C SER A 704 7.18 17.25 5.18
N HIS A 705 6.32 16.97 4.19
CA HIS A 705 6.68 16.30 2.95
C HIS A 705 7.33 17.26 1.95
N VAL A 706 8.20 16.75 1.08
CA VAL A 706 8.73 17.47 -0.08
C VAL A 706 8.19 16.82 -1.35
N VAL A 707 7.44 17.56 -2.14
CA VAL A 707 6.99 17.14 -3.49
C VAL A 707 7.66 18.05 -4.49
N ARG A 708 8.68 17.57 -5.21
CA ARG A 708 9.46 18.45 -6.11
C ARG A 708 9.83 17.94 -7.48
N ASN A 709 9.95 18.85 -8.44
CA ASN A 709 10.38 18.56 -9.82
C ASN A 709 9.51 17.50 -10.55
N ASN A 710 8.34 17.15 -10.03
CA ASN A 710 7.51 16.11 -10.66
C ASN A 710 6.74 16.68 -11.84
N HIS A 711 6.53 15.84 -12.85
CA HIS A 711 5.65 16.11 -13.97
C HIS A 711 4.33 15.37 -13.77
N ILE A 712 3.32 16.07 -13.25
CA ILE A 712 2.02 15.51 -12.88
C ILE A 712 0.98 15.91 -13.92
N SER A 713 0.37 14.95 -14.62
CA SER A 713 -0.63 15.29 -15.64
C SER A 713 -1.68 14.23 -15.91
N HIS A 714 -2.77 14.60 -16.60
CA HIS A 714 -3.81 13.64 -17.00
C HIS A 714 -4.40 12.92 -15.78
N CYS A 715 -4.85 13.66 -14.77
CA CYS A 715 -5.58 13.12 -13.62
C CYS A 715 -6.98 13.75 -13.58
N GLU A 716 -8.06 12.97 -13.41
CA GLU A 716 -9.42 13.52 -13.58
C GLU A 716 -10.03 14.20 -12.34
N LYS A 717 -9.36 14.20 -11.18
CA LYS A 717 -9.74 14.99 -10.00
C LYS A 717 -8.66 15.99 -9.58
N ASN A 718 -7.46 15.51 -9.22
CA ASN A 718 -6.38 16.34 -8.68
C ASN A 718 -5.02 15.91 -9.22
N GLY A 719 -4.12 16.88 -9.46
CA GLY A 719 -2.70 16.59 -9.62
C GLY A 719 -2.05 16.30 -8.26
N ILE A 720 -2.21 17.22 -7.30
CA ILE A 720 -1.86 17.03 -5.89
C ILE A 720 -3.12 17.27 -5.03
N HIS A 721 -3.40 16.38 -4.09
CA HIS A 721 -4.48 16.49 -3.10
C HIS A 721 -3.96 16.27 -1.68
N GLY A 722 -4.58 16.87 -0.67
CA GLY A 722 -4.27 16.56 0.73
C GLY A 722 -5.17 17.29 1.71
N SER A 723 -5.86 16.56 2.56
CA SER A 723 -6.58 17.03 3.75
C SER A 723 -5.78 16.64 4.98
N LEU A 724 -5.45 17.62 5.81
CA LEU A 724 -4.69 17.53 7.06
C LEU A 724 -3.23 17.06 6.93
N GLY A 725 -2.92 16.03 6.13
CA GLY A 725 -1.53 15.57 5.92
C GLY A 725 -0.65 16.54 5.10
N GLY A 726 -1.26 17.53 4.43
CA GLY A 726 -0.58 18.54 3.61
C GLY A 726 0.09 19.68 4.37
N VAL A 727 0.26 19.55 5.69
CA VAL A 727 0.85 20.56 6.59
C VAL A 727 2.39 20.53 6.58
N PHE A 728 3.01 21.69 6.83
CA PHE A 728 4.47 21.87 6.94
C PHE A 728 5.27 21.44 5.69
N CYS A 729 4.58 21.23 4.57
CA CYS A 729 5.15 20.64 3.36
C CYS A 729 5.91 21.68 2.51
N THR A 730 6.75 21.21 1.58
CA THR A 730 7.31 22.00 0.48
C THR A 730 6.89 21.37 -0.85
N ILE A 731 6.14 22.12 -1.66
CA ILE A 731 5.71 21.74 -3.01
C ILE A 731 6.42 22.67 -3.99
N GLU A 732 7.45 22.18 -4.69
CA GLU A 732 8.33 23.04 -5.50
C GLU A 732 8.74 22.49 -6.87
N GLY A 733 8.92 23.34 -7.88
CA GLY A 733 9.47 22.90 -9.17
C GLY A 733 8.57 21.96 -9.99
N ASN A 734 7.33 21.68 -9.57
CA ASN A 734 6.46 20.72 -10.25
C ASN A 734 5.76 21.35 -11.46
N ALA A 735 5.60 20.57 -12.52
CA ALA A 735 4.72 20.89 -13.65
C ALA A 735 3.41 20.09 -13.49
N ILE A 736 2.30 20.79 -13.23
CA ILE A 736 0.99 20.18 -12.96
C ILE A 736 0.00 20.62 -14.05
N HIS A 737 -0.45 19.70 -14.92
CA HIS A 737 -1.29 20.10 -16.05
C HIS A 737 -2.26 19.05 -16.59
N ASP A 738 -3.22 19.50 -17.40
CA ASP A 738 -4.28 18.67 -17.97
C ASP A 738 -5.06 17.87 -16.90
N ILE A 739 -5.47 18.57 -15.84
CA ILE A 739 -6.21 18.01 -14.71
C ILE A 739 -7.72 18.23 -14.93
N ALA A 740 -8.51 17.15 -14.80
CA ALA A 740 -9.94 17.09 -15.06
C ALA A 740 -10.38 17.51 -16.48
N MET A 741 -9.49 17.35 -17.46
CA MET A 741 -9.69 17.85 -18.83
C MET A 741 -10.64 17.01 -19.67
N GLN A 742 -10.91 15.75 -19.31
CA GLN A 742 -11.97 14.98 -19.98
C GLN A 742 -13.37 15.38 -19.49
N GLY A 743 -13.47 15.93 -18.28
CA GLY A 743 -14.72 16.36 -17.66
C GLY A 743 -15.64 15.18 -17.33
N TRP A 744 -15.06 14.01 -17.04
CA TRP A 744 -15.81 12.82 -16.63
C TRP A 744 -16.34 12.94 -15.20
N ILE A 745 -15.59 13.66 -14.36
CA ILE A 745 -15.75 13.82 -12.92
C ILE A 745 -15.95 15.31 -12.63
N SER A 746 -16.77 15.63 -11.61
CA SER A 746 -17.01 17.00 -11.16
C SER A 746 -17.30 17.02 -9.66
N GLY A 747 -16.94 18.11 -9.00
CA GLY A 747 -17.31 18.40 -7.61
C GLY A 747 -16.49 19.57 -7.07
N PRO A 748 -16.85 20.13 -5.91
CA PRO A 748 -16.05 21.10 -5.18
C PRO A 748 -14.85 20.41 -4.46
N ASP A 749 -14.11 19.58 -5.19
CA ASP A 749 -12.79 19.06 -4.80
C ASP A 749 -11.81 18.98 -6.00
N VAL A 750 -12.25 19.37 -7.21
CA VAL A 750 -11.48 19.22 -8.44
C VAL A 750 -10.61 20.46 -8.71
N ALA A 751 -9.29 20.33 -8.55
CA ALA A 751 -8.30 21.36 -8.87
C ALA A 751 -6.91 20.74 -9.11
N GLY A 752 -6.03 21.45 -9.82
CA GLY A 752 -4.65 21.00 -10.09
C GLY A 752 -3.87 20.65 -8.82
N LEU A 753 -3.91 21.54 -7.83
CA LEU A 753 -3.42 21.37 -6.46
C LEU A 753 -4.55 21.80 -5.53
N LYS A 754 -5.09 20.89 -4.71
CA LYS A 754 -6.00 21.22 -3.60
C LYS A 754 -5.40 20.77 -2.28
N LEU A 755 -5.27 21.69 -1.32
CA LEU A 755 -4.93 21.37 0.06
C LEU A 755 -6.01 21.89 1.01
N LEU A 756 -6.43 21.04 1.95
CA LEU A 756 -7.20 21.43 3.12
C LEU A 756 -6.31 21.27 4.35
N GLY A 757 -6.06 22.36 5.08
CA GLY A 757 -5.02 22.38 6.09
C GLY A 757 -3.61 22.41 5.48
N SER A 758 -3.16 23.60 5.10
CA SER A 758 -1.83 23.84 4.52
C SER A 758 -0.96 24.70 5.44
N GLN A 759 -1.03 24.47 6.76
CA GLN A 759 -0.29 25.28 7.74
C GLN A 759 1.21 25.27 7.45
N ASP A 760 1.84 26.46 7.47
CA ASP A 760 3.26 26.69 7.12
C ASP A 760 3.73 26.11 5.76
N THR A 761 2.85 25.56 4.93
CA THR A 761 3.24 24.87 3.69
C THR A 761 3.75 25.85 2.65
N ILE A 762 4.91 25.55 2.07
CA ILE A 762 5.56 26.33 1.02
C ILE A 762 5.13 25.77 -0.34
N ILE A 763 4.55 26.60 -1.19
CA ILE A 763 4.17 26.27 -2.57
C ILE A 763 4.95 27.20 -3.49
N ARG A 764 6.12 26.79 -3.99
CA ARG A 764 7.00 27.69 -4.73
C ARG A 764 7.41 27.21 -6.10
N ASP A 765 7.56 28.12 -7.05
CA ASP A 765 8.17 27.83 -8.34
C ASP A 765 7.56 26.59 -9.04
N ASN A 766 6.23 26.45 -9.00
CA ASN A 766 5.49 25.42 -9.76
C ASN A 766 4.85 26.04 -11.02
N HIS A 767 4.62 25.22 -12.04
CA HIS A 767 3.94 25.59 -13.27
C HIS A 767 2.63 24.81 -13.43
N ILE A 768 1.50 25.50 -13.29
CA ILE A 768 0.18 24.88 -13.12
C ILE A 768 -0.78 25.39 -14.21
N TYR A 769 -1.17 24.53 -15.15
CA TYR A 769 -1.86 24.96 -16.37
C TYR A 769 -2.83 23.93 -16.96
N ARG A 770 -3.87 24.40 -17.65
CA ARG A 770 -4.94 23.53 -18.20
C ARG A 770 -5.58 22.65 -17.10
N CYS A 771 -5.86 23.24 -15.94
CA CYS A 771 -6.65 22.61 -14.89
C CYS A 771 -8.11 23.08 -14.99
N ALA A 772 -9.01 22.13 -15.17
CA ALA A 772 -10.47 22.33 -15.21
C ALA A 772 -11.07 22.28 -13.78
N GLY A 773 -12.35 21.93 -13.65
CA GLY A 773 -13.05 21.95 -12.37
C GLY A 773 -13.07 23.36 -11.77
N ILE A 774 -12.62 23.50 -10.52
CA ILE A 774 -12.39 24.80 -9.88
C ILE A 774 -11.24 25.54 -10.56
N GLY A 775 -10.08 24.92 -10.75
CA GLY A 775 -8.92 25.57 -11.37
C GLY A 775 -7.55 25.00 -10.99
N GLY A 776 -6.54 25.87 -10.95
CA GLY A 776 -5.13 25.55 -10.72
C GLY A 776 -4.83 25.20 -9.25
N VAL A 777 -4.83 26.20 -8.37
CA VAL A 777 -4.55 26.04 -6.92
C VAL A 777 -5.79 26.38 -6.11
N TRP A 778 -6.09 25.54 -5.14
CA TRP A 778 -7.14 25.76 -4.15
C TRP A 778 -6.59 25.45 -2.75
N LEU A 779 -6.58 26.48 -1.90
CA LEU A 779 -6.31 26.37 -0.49
C LEU A 779 -7.66 26.53 0.22
N ASP A 780 -8.11 25.48 0.90
CA ASP A 780 -9.47 25.32 1.39
C ASP A 780 -9.45 24.98 2.88
N TRP A 781 -9.71 25.97 3.72
CA TRP A 781 -9.54 25.96 5.18
C TRP A 781 -8.08 25.96 5.65
N MET A 782 -7.86 26.75 6.70
CA MET A 782 -6.66 26.71 7.55
C MET A 782 -5.34 26.96 6.81
N ALA A 783 -5.33 27.73 5.71
CA ALA A 783 -4.11 28.24 5.09
C ALA A 783 -3.46 29.31 5.99
N GLN A 784 -2.82 28.88 7.07
CA GLN A 784 -2.20 29.73 8.09
C GLN A 784 -0.69 29.48 8.14
N GLY A 785 0.12 30.51 7.88
CA GLY A 785 1.56 30.39 7.64
C GLY A 785 1.92 29.96 6.21
N THR A 786 0.94 29.57 5.40
CA THR A 786 1.14 29.10 4.02
C THR A 786 1.82 30.17 3.15
N TRP A 787 2.85 29.77 2.40
CA TRP A 787 3.66 30.67 1.58
C TRP A 787 3.70 30.21 0.11
N MET A 788 2.94 30.88 -0.74
CA MET A 788 2.89 30.64 -2.17
C MET A 788 3.74 31.67 -2.94
N THR A 789 4.90 31.28 -3.45
CA THR A 789 5.84 32.21 -4.12
C THR A 789 6.31 31.79 -5.51
N GLY A 790 6.34 32.73 -6.47
CA GLY A 790 7.03 32.54 -7.75
C GLY A 790 6.43 31.49 -8.70
N ASN A 791 5.18 31.06 -8.48
CA ASN A 791 4.51 30.08 -9.32
C ASN A 791 3.98 30.71 -10.63
N VAL A 792 3.81 29.89 -11.66
CA VAL A 792 3.26 30.27 -12.97
C VAL A 792 1.95 29.53 -13.21
N LEU A 793 0.83 30.27 -13.23
CA LEU A 793 -0.51 29.72 -13.39
C LEU A 793 -1.18 30.34 -14.63
N HIS A 794 -1.65 29.51 -15.56
CA HIS A 794 -2.32 29.99 -16.76
C HIS A 794 -3.24 28.95 -17.40
N SER A 795 -4.17 29.40 -18.26
CA SER A 795 -5.08 28.51 -19.00
C SER A 795 -5.95 27.60 -18.11
N ASN A 796 -6.18 28.00 -16.86
CA ASN A 796 -7.01 27.30 -15.88
C ASN A 796 -8.44 27.89 -15.84
N SER A 797 -9.41 27.15 -15.28
CA SER A 797 -10.74 27.69 -14.95
C SER A 797 -10.66 28.92 -14.02
N LEU A 798 -9.73 28.84 -13.06
CA LEU A 798 -9.32 29.83 -12.07
C LEU A 798 -7.85 29.56 -11.73
N ASP A 799 -7.01 30.57 -11.50
CA ASP A 799 -5.64 30.29 -11.04
C ASP A 799 -5.58 29.96 -9.55
N LEU A 800 -6.05 30.86 -8.68
CA LEU A 800 -6.01 30.68 -7.22
C LEU A 800 -7.41 30.80 -6.60
N PHE A 801 -7.75 29.88 -5.70
CA PHE A 801 -8.87 29.98 -4.77
C PHE A 801 -8.33 29.92 -3.34
N MET A 802 -8.56 30.98 -2.57
CA MET A 802 -8.50 30.96 -1.10
C MET A 802 -9.94 30.77 -0.59
N GLU A 803 -10.20 29.76 0.22
CA GLU A 803 -11.53 29.48 0.76
C GLU A 803 -11.50 29.28 2.27
N VAL A 804 -12.22 30.15 2.99
CA VAL A 804 -12.46 30.09 4.45
C VAL A 804 -11.23 30.02 5.36
N ASP A 805 -10.15 30.67 4.93
CA ASP A 805 -8.92 30.88 5.70
C ASP A 805 -8.93 32.22 6.44
N HIS A 806 -8.25 32.28 7.59
CA HIS A 806 -8.12 33.48 8.43
C HIS A 806 -6.71 34.11 8.40
N GLY A 807 -5.81 33.54 7.59
CA GLY A 807 -4.42 33.94 7.50
C GLY A 807 -3.61 33.67 8.77
N PRO A 808 -2.42 34.31 8.91
CA PRO A 808 -1.71 35.02 7.85
C PRO A 808 -1.23 34.05 6.76
N PHE A 809 -1.52 34.34 5.49
CA PHE A 809 -0.93 33.63 4.34
C PHE A 809 -0.22 34.61 3.40
N LEU A 810 0.87 34.15 2.79
CA LEU A 810 1.75 34.95 1.93
C LEU A 810 1.63 34.46 0.47
N ILE A 811 1.13 35.32 -0.41
CA ILE A 811 1.03 35.07 -1.85
C ILE A 811 1.91 36.11 -2.56
N ASP A 812 3.10 35.74 -3.02
CA ASP A 812 4.03 36.69 -3.65
C ASP A 812 4.69 36.22 -4.96
N HIS A 813 5.10 37.17 -5.79
CA HIS A 813 5.76 36.91 -7.09
C HIS A 813 4.97 36.08 -8.12
N ASN A 814 3.76 35.62 -7.84
CA ASN A 814 3.07 34.67 -8.71
C ASN A 814 2.61 35.33 -10.02
N LEU A 815 2.67 34.56 -11.11
CA LEU A 815 2.13 34.91 -12.42
C LEU A 815 0.77 34.23 -12.55
N LEU A 816 -0.31 34.99 -12.29
CA LEU A 816 -1.69 34.51 -12.32
C LEU A 816 -2.33 35.02 -13.61
N LEU A 817 -2.28 34.20 -14.67
CA LEU A 817 -2.44 34.64 -16.06
C LEU A 817 -3.75 34.17 -16.74
N SER A 818 -4.61 33.43 -16.04
CA SER A 818 -5.91 32.96 -16.55
C SER A 818 -6.98 34.06 -16.56
N SER A 819 -8.13 33.76 -17.19
CA SER A 819 -9.25 34.71 -17.30
C SER A 819 -9.95 34.99 -15.97
N ASN A 820 -9.91 34.04 -15.03
CA ASN A 820 -10.17 34.26 -13.61
C ASN A 820 -8.86 33.94 -12.86
N THR A 821 -8.39 34.86 -12.01
CA THR A 821 -7.07 34.73 -11.37
C THR A 821 -7.14 34.49 -9.88
N LEU A 822 -8.08 35.12 -9.18
CA LEU A 822 -8.25 34.95 -7.75
C LEU A 822 -9.73 34.92 -7.39
N ARG A 823 -10.13 33.87 -6.67
CA ARG A 823 -11.35 33.84 -5.87
C ARG A 823 -10.90 33.88 -4.41
N ASP A 824 -11.37 34.89 -3.69
CA ASP A 824 -10.95 35.19 -2.33
C ASP A 824 -12.16 35.13 -1.40
N TRP A 825 -12.37 33.96 -0.82
CA TRP A 825 -13.42 33.70 0.17
C TRP A 825 -12.81 33.55 1.57
N SER A 826 -11.68 34.24 1.80
CA SER A 826 -10.87 34.20 3.02
C SER A 826 -10.66 35.62 3.57
N GLU A 827 -9.88 35.74 4.64
CA GLU A 827 -9.43 37.01 5.22
C GLU A 827 -8.02 36.87 5.81
N GLY A 828 -7.36 37.99 6.12
CA GLY A 828 -6.02 37.99 6.74
C GLY A 828 -4.87 37.72 5.76
N GLY A 829 -5.09 37.85 4.45
CA GLY A 829 -4.09 37.51 3.43
C GLY A 829 -3.04 38.61 3.17
N ALA A 830 -1.92 38.23 2.55
CA ALA A 830 -0.95 39.17 2.01
C ALA A 830 -0.55 38.82 0.57
N TYR A 831 -0.98 39.66 -0.38
CA TYR A 831 -0.70 39.56 -1.80
C TYR A 831 0.34 40.62 -2.19
N ALA A 832 1.59 40.21 -2.43
CA ALA A 832 2.71 41.11 -2.69
C ALA A 832 3.38 40.86 -4.05
N HIS A 833 3.58 41.90 -4.86
CA HIS A 833 4.36 41.82 -6.11
C HIS A 833 3.90 40.73 -7.12
N ASN A 834 2.63 40.33 -7.12
CA ASN A 834 2.08 39.39 -8.10
C ASN A 834 1.70 40.11 -9.42
N LEU A 835 1.49 39.32 -10.47
CA LEU A 835 0.83 39.73 -11.71
C LEU A 835 -0.50 39.01 -11.84
N PHE A 836 -1.62 39.73 -11.70
CA PHE A 836 -2.97 39.23 -11.93
C PHE A 836 -3.46 39.70 -13.30
N ALA A 837 -3.73 38.79 -14.24
CA ALA A 837 -4.15 39.13 -15.60
C ALA A 837 -5.66 39.18 -15.86
N GLY A 838 -6.47 38.68 -14.92
CA GLY A 838 -7.88 38.39 -15.14
C GLY A 838 -8.84 38.88 -14.04
N ARG A 839 -9.96 38.17 -13.91
CA ARG A 839 -11.02 38.50 -12.97
C ARG A 839 -10.66 38.04 -11.56
N LEU A 840 -10.79 38.97 -10.61
CA LEU A 840 -10.76 38.72 -9.18
C LEU A 840 -12.21 38.74 -8.65
N VAL A 841 -12.54 37.88 -7.70
CA VAL A 841 -13.84 37.84 -6.99
C VAL A 841 -13.63 37.64 -5.50
N ARG A 842 -14.22 38.48 -4.64
CA ARG A 842 -14.29 38.22 -3.19
C ARG A 842 -15.68 37.85 -2.68
N SER A 843 -15.79 37.10 -1.58
CA SER A 843 -17.04 36.89 -0.85
C SER A 843 -16.82 36.58 0.63
N ALA A 844 -17.61 37.21 1.51
CA ALA A 844 -17.77 36.76 2.90
C ALA A 844 -18.41 35.36 2.95
N GLN A 845 -18.22 34.64 4.07
CA GLN A 845 -18.69 33.26 4.27
C GLN A 845 -19.35 33.12 5.65
N SER A 846 -20.35 32.25 5.76
CA SER A 846 -21.07 32.00 7.02
C SER A 846 -20.61 30.76 7.80
N ARG A 847 -19.78 29.90 7.18
CA ARG A 847 -19.17 28.73 7.83
C ARG A 847 -18.27 29.17 8.98
N GLN A 848 -18.33 28.48 10.11
CA GLN A 848 -17.31 28.58 11.15
C GLN A 848 -16.15 27.66 10.75
N THR A 849 -14.94 28.18 10.67
CA THR A 849 -13.72 27.42 10.36
C THR A 849 -12.61 27.77 11.36
N PRO A 850 -11.69 26.83 11.67
CA PRO A 850 -10.66 27.06 12.67
C PRO A 850 -9.55 27.99 12.19
N TYR A 851 -8.91 28.62 13.17
CA TYR A 851 -7.58 29.21 13.09
C TYR A 851 -6.73 28.61 14.22
N HIS A 852 -5.41 28.62 14.06
CA HIS A 852 -4.49 27.83 14.87
C HIS A 852 -3.55 28.70 15.71
N VAL A 853 -2.86 28.07 16.65
CA VAL A 853 -1.63 28.63 17.24
C VAL A 853 -0.57 28.75 16.14
N PRO A 854 0.22 29.85 16.06
CA PRO A 854 1.23 30.00 15.03
C PRO A 854 2.19 28.81 14.95
N HIS A 855 2.45 28.36 13.72
CA HIS A 855 3.35 27.25 13.40
C HIS A 855 2.96 25.88 14.03
N SER A 856 1.67 25.68 14.32
CA SER A 856 1.11 24.47 14.96
C SER A 856 -0.19 24.02 14.26
N THR A 857 -0.58 22.77 14.49
CA THR A 857 -1.93 22.23 14.19
C THR A 857 -2.93 22.53 15.32
N GLU A 858 -2.47 22.94 16.51
CA GLU A 858 -3.31 23.27 17.66
C GLU A 858 -4.35 24.35 17.32
N VAL A 859 -5.64 24.05 17.46
CA VAL A 859 -6.74 24.97 17.17
C VAL A 859 -6.83 26.04 18.28
N ALA A 860 -6.66 27.31 17.89
CA ALA A 860 -6.81 28.46 18.79
C ALA A 860 -8.26 28.98 18.87
N GLY A 861 -9.10 28.67 17.88
CA GLY A 861 -10.53 28.93 17.91
C GLY A 861 -11.19 28.86 16.53
N TYR A 862 -12.49 29.19 16.48
CA TYR A 862 -13.30 29.14 15.26
C TYR A 862 -13.96 30.50 14.98
N THR A 863 -14.06 30.90 13.70
CA THR A 863 -14.87 32.07 13.29
C THR A 863 -15.32 31.98 11.84
N SER A 864 -16.13 32.96 11.37
CA SER A 864 -16.55 33.05 9.96
C SER A 864 -16.04 34.30 9.25
N ILE A 865 -15.73 34.14 7.97
CA ILE A 865 -15.14 35.17 7.10
C ILE A 865 -16.07 36.37 6.94
N GLN A 866 -15.66 37.51 7.50
CA GLN A 866 -16.30 38.81 7.30
C GLN A 866 -15.80 39.49 6.01
N GLY A 867 -14.56 39.18 5.62
CA GLY A 867 -13.90 39.65 4.41
C GLY A 867 -13.15 40.97 4.60
N GLY A 868 -11.89 40.98 4.16
CA GLY A 868 -10.91 42.05 4.39
C GLY A 868 -9.77 41.56 5.28
N ASP A 869 -9.10 42.47 5.98
CA ASP A 869 -7.81 42.22 6.63
C ASP A 869 -6.72 41.77 5.63
N ASP A 870 -6.87 42.15 4.38
CA ASP A 870 -5.95 41.76 3.32
C ASP A 870 -4.93 42.88 3.03
N ARG A 871 -3.69 42.46 2.78
CA ARG A 871 -2.64 43.32 2.23
C ARG A 871 -2.56 43.11 0.73
N PHE A 872 -2.65 44.19 -0.04
CA PHE A 872 -2.37 44.18 -1.47
C PHE A 872 -1.29 45.21 -1.77
N LEU A 873 -0.05 44.74 -1.86
CA LEU A 873 1.13 45.60 -1.96
C LEU A 873 1.85 45.39 -3.30
N ASN A 874 2.08 46.50 -4.00
CA ASN A 874 2.96 46.55 -5.17
C ASN A 874 2.61 45.56 -6.30
N ASN A 875 1.36 45.10 -6.45
CA ASN A 875 0.96 44.14 -7.51
C ASN A 875 0.70 44.85 -8.85
N ILE A 876 0.59 44.06 -9.93
CA ILE A 876 0.08 44.52 -11.24
C ILE A 876 -1.25 43.81 -11.53
N PHE A 877 -2.28 44.57 -11.91
CA PHE A 877 -3.61 44.08 -12.27
C PHE A 877 -3.97 44.44 -13.72
N LEU A 878 -4.34 43.42 -14.50
CA LEU A 878 -5.17 43.51 -15.69
C LEU A 878 -6.52 42.84 -15.35
N GLY A 879 -7.63 43.27 -15.97
CA GLY A 879 -8.96 42.73 -15.66
C GLY A 879 -9.78 43.62 -14.74
N THR A 880 -10.16 43.15 -13.55
CA THR A 880 -11.10 43.87 -12.64
C THR A 880 -10.40 44.82 -11.66
N GLY A 881 -9.23 44.46 -11.13
CA GLY A 881 -8.59 45.18 -10.02
C GLY A 881 -9.31 45.00 -8.67
N LEU A 882 -9.06 45.94 -7.74
CA LEU A 882 -9.39 45.83 -6.32
C LEU A 882 -10.58 46.68 -5.85
N SER A 883 -11.29 47.38 -6.75
CA SER A 883 -12.47 48.19 -6.40
C SER A 883 -13.58 47.41 -5.66
N GLN A 884 -13.61 46.08 -5.79
CA GLN A 884 -14.52 45.23 -5.03
C GLN A 884 -14.27 45.21 -3.52
N TYR A 885 -13.02 45.43 -3.06
CA TYR A 885 -12.66 45.52 -1.63
C TYR A 885 -13.09 46.83 -0.97
N ASN A 886 -13.64 47.79 -1.71
CA ASN A 886 -14.11 49.08 -1.16
C ASN A 886 -15.22 48.95 -0.09
N GLY A 887 -15.87 47.78 -0.01
CA GLY A 887 -16.83 47.42 1.03
C GLY A 887 -16.35 46.22 1.85
N ALA A 888 -15.05 46.07 2.08
CA ALA A 888 -14.52 45.13 3.06
C ALA A 888 -15.04 45.49 4.46
N VAL A 889 -15.31 44.48 5.28
CA VAL A 889 -15.79 44.67 6.66
C VAL A 889 -14.60 44.91 7.59
N ARG A 890 -13.52 44.16 7.36
CA ARG A 890 -12.24 44.34 8.05
C ARG A 890 -11.35 45.37 7.35
N PRO A 891 -10.33 45.93 8.04
CA PRO A 891 -9.40 46.89 7.44
C PRO A 891 -8.70 46.36 6.19
N MET A 892 -8.23 47.24 5.31
CA MET A 892 -7.49 46.86 4.10
C MET A 892 -6.17 47.64 4.06
N THR A 893 -5.05 46.97 3.80
CA THR A 893 -3.75 47.61 3.63
C THR A 893 -3.34 47.52 2.17
N VAL A 894 -3.71 48.53 1.39
CA VAL A 894 -3.50 48.53 -0.06
C VAL A 894 -2.55 49.66 -0.42
N SER A 895 -1.46 49.36 -1.14
CA SER A 895 -0.52 50.41 -1.55
C SER A 895 0.30 50.05 -2.78
N GLY A 896 0.49 51.03 -3.65
CA GLY A 896 1.51 51.01 -4.71
C GLY A 896 1.18 50.07 -5.87
N ASN A 897 -0.06 49.58 -5.97
CA ASN A 897 -0.45 48.68 -7.06
C ASN A 897 -0.58 49.43 -8.38
N VAL A 898 -0.43 48.68 -9.48
CA VAL A 898 -0.60 49.18 -10.84
C VAL A 898 -1.85 48.56 -11.45
N TYR A 899 -2.72 49.39 -12.02
CA TYR A 899 -3.99 49.01 -12.60
C TYR A 899 -4.01 49.36 -14.09
N LEU A 900 -4.05 48.34 -14.94
CA LEU A 900 -3.92 48.45 -16.39
C LEU A 900 -5.27 48.27 -17.10
N GLY A 901 -5.50 49.06 -18.15
CA GLY A 901 -6.70 48.96 -18.98
C GLY A 901 -7.98 49.24 -18.19
N SER A 902 -8.81 48.21 -17.99
CA SER A 902 -10.08 48.29 -17.23
C SER A 902 -9.95 48.07 -15.73
N ALA A 903 -8.77 47.67 -15.24
CA ALA A 903 -8.59 47.35 -13.82
C ALA A 903 -8.84 48.61 -12.97
N SER A 904 -9.67 48.47 -11.93
CA SER A 904 -10.10 49.58 -11.08
C SER A 904 -9.40 49.53 -9.71
N PRO A 905 -8.82 50.65 -9.24
CA PRO A 905 -8.19 50.72 -7.92
C PRO A 905 -9.21 50.57 -6.78
N SER A 906 -8.72 50.16 -5.61
CA SER A 906 -9.49 50.29 -4.38
C SER A 906 -9.45 51.73 -3.86
N ILE A 907 -10.48 52.17 -3.14
CA ILE A 907 -10.44 53.43 -2.36
C ILE A 907 -9.39 53.42 -1.26
N HIS A 908 -8.86 52.24 -0.90
CA HIS A 908 -7.81 52.07 0.09
C HIS A 908 -6.39 52.25 -0.47
N ASP A 909 -6.19 52.27 -1.81
CA ASP A 909 -4.87 52.46 -2.41
C ASP A 909 -4.57 53.94 -2.71
N GLU A 910 -4.06 54.64 -1.70
CA GLU A 910 -3.66 56.06 -1.84
C GLU A 910 -2.45 56.27 -2.78
N ARG A 911 -1.71 55.20 -3.13
CA ARG A 911 -0.54 55.25 -4.03
C ARG A 911 -0.79 54.54 -5.37
N ALA A 912 -2.05 54.28 -5.72
CA ALA A 912 -2.44 53.61 -6.95
C ALA A 912 -1.85 54.28 -8.20
N VAL A 913 -1.40 53.45 -9.15
CA VAL A 913 -0.99 53.89 -10.48
C VAL A 913 -1.96 53.32 -11.50
N THR A 914 -2.61 54.18 -12.30
CA THR A 914 -3.54 53.75 -13.35
C THR A 914 -2.97 54.02 -14.74
N ASP A 915 -3.05 53.03 -15.62
CA ASP A 915 -2.71 53.15 -17.04
C ASP A 915 -3.82 52.55 -17.92
N GLY A 916 -4.88 53.34 -18.12
CA GLY A 916 -5.99 53.01 -19.02
C GLY A 916 -5.65 53.05 -20.50
N THR A 917 -4.41 53.42 -20.88
CA THR A 917 -3.92 53.40 -22.27
C THR A 917 -3.18 52.10 -22.62
N PHE A 918 -2.90 51.28 -21.60
CA PHE A 918 -2.26 49.99 -21.77
C PHE A 918 -3.09 49.06 -22.67
N SER A 919 -2.59 48.85 -23.89
CA SER A 919 -3.21 48.04 -24.95
C SER A 919 -2.31 46.90 -25.42
N HIS A 920 -1.18 46.67 -24.74
CA HIS A 920 -0.21 45.66 -25.11
C HIS A 920 -0.68 44.28 -24.63
N GLY A 921 -1.13 43.44 -25.57
CA GLY A 921 -1.52 42.07 -25.28
C GLY A 921 -0.38 41.28 -24.64
N MET A 922 -0.58 40.88 -23.39
CA MET A 922 0.23 39.90 -22.69
C MET A 922 0.10 38.54 -23.38
N LYS A 923 1.19 37.76 -23.48
CA LYS A 923 1.16 36.45 -24.13
C LYS A 923 2.09 35.49 -23.38
N ILE A 924 1.61 34.30 -23.06
CA ILE A 924 2.43 33.19 -22.59
C ILE A 924 2.55 32.16 -23.72
N THR A 925 3.76 31.64 -23.95
CA THR A 925 4.04 30.63 -24.99
C THR A 925 5.12 29.67 -24.57
N GLU A 926 4.85 28.39 -24.76
CA GLU A 926 5.85 27.34 -24.92
C GLU A 926 6.64 27.53 -26.22
N ASP A 927 7.92 27.15 -26.24
CA ASP A 927 8.72 27.02 -27.45
C ASP A 927 9.12 25.56 -27.73
N GLN A 928 9.89 25.36 -28.81
CA GLN A 928 10.27 24.03 -29.30
C GLN A 928 11.13 23.19 -28.32
N ASN A 929 11.64 23.80 -27.24
CA ASN A 929 12.42 23.12 -26.21
C ASN A 929 11.58 22.80 -24.95
N GLY A 930 10.28 23.11 -24.94
CA GLY A 930 9.43 23.05 -23.75
C GLY A 930 9.64 24.23 -22.77
N GLU A 931 10.41 25.25 -23.15
CA GLU A 931 10.59 26.44 -22.32
C GLU A 931 9.38 27.38 -22.48
N TRP A 932 8.85 27.88 -21.36
CA TRP A 932 7.74 28.83 -21.37
C TRP A 932 8.22 30.26 -21.18
N TRP A 933 7.65 31.15 -21.99
CA TRP A 933 8.03 32.55 -22.09
C TRP A 933 6.82 33.46 -21.94
N LEU A 934 6.96 34.49 -21.10
CA LEU A 934 5.99 35.57 -20.95
C LEU A 934 6.44 36.79 -21.76
N GLU A 935 5.57 37.27 -22.65
CA GLU A 935 5.70 38.56 -23.32
C GLU A 935 4.78 39.62 -22.67
N LEU A 936 5.36 40.64 -22.04
CA LEU A 936 4.64 41.88 -21.68
C LEU A 936 5.54 43.12 -21.66
N ALA A 937 4.94 44.31 -21.70
CA ALA A 937 5.65 45.58 -21.47
C ALA A 937 5.56 45.94 -19.98
N LEU A 938 6.68 46.37 -19.39
CA LEU A 938 6.81 46.74 -17.97
C LEU A 938 7.28 48.19 -17.87
N SER A 939 6.38 49.16 -17.96
CA SER A 939 6.80 50.55 -18.17
C SER A 939 7.57 51.12 -16.96
N PRO A 940 8.75 51.75 -17.18
CA PRO A 940 9.48 52.46 -16.13
C PRO A 940 8.66 53.54 -15.42
N ALA A 941 7.63 54.09 -16.08
CA ALA A 941 6.77 55.15 -15.55
C ALA A 941 6.00 54.72 -14.29
N TRP A 942 5.63 53.44 -14.16
CA TRP A 942 4.83 52.94 -13.03
C TRP A 942 5.57 53.04 -11.68
N THR A 943 6.90 53.08 -11.70
CA THR A 943 7.75 53.27 -10.51
C THR A 943 8.03 54.74 -10.23
N ALA A 944 8.07 55.59 -11.26
CA ALA A 944 8.33 57.02 -11.11
C ALA A 944 7.15 57.78 -10.48
N ALA A 945 5.94 57.22 -10.53
CA ALA A 945 4.73 57.84 -10.00
C ALA A 945 4.73 57.98 -8.46
N HIS A 946 5.05 56.90 -7.73
CA HIS A 946 5.08 56.87 -6.27
C HIS A 946 6.22 55.97 -5.76
N PRO A 947 6.91 56.35 -4.67
CA PRO A 947 7.81 55.45 -3.97
C PRO A 947 7.01 54.32 -3.30
N ARG A 948 7.61 53.14 -3.30
CA ARG A 948 7.09 51.92 -2.66
C ARG A 948 7.98 51.55 -1.49
N ASP A 949 7.39 50.88 -0.52
CA ASP A 949 8.09 50.36 0.65
C ASP A 949 8.43 48.88 0.40
N LEU A 950 9.55 48.41 0.97
CA LEU A 950 9.95 47.01 0.89
C LEU A 950 9.00 46.15 1.74
N VAL A 951 8.45 45.08 1.16
CA VAL A 951 7.50 44.21 1.87
C VAL A 951 8.28 43.30 2.83
N ASN A 952 7.87 43.33 4.11
CA ASN A 952 8.45 42.53 5.19
C ASN A 952 7.42 42.35 6.33
N SER A 953 7.74 41.52 7.33
CA SER A 953 6.87 41.28 8.50
C SER A 953 6.43 42.55 9.23
N GLU A 954 7.27 43.59 9.30
CA GLU A 954 6.93 44.84 9.99
C GLU A 954 5.85 45.63 9.22
N LEU A 955 6.00 45.75 7.90
CA LEU A 955 5.01 46.42 7.04
C LEU A 955 3.69 45.62 6.94
N LEU A 956 3.76 44.30 6.96
CA LEU A 956 2.57 43.44 6.94
C LEU A 956 1.86 43.39 8.30
N GLY A 957 2.58 43.49 9.41
CA GLY A 957 2.02 43.45 10.76
C GLY A 957 1.48 42.07 11.13
N LYS A 958 0.19 42.01 11.51
CA LYS A 958 -0.50 40.79 11.94
C LYS A 958 -1.84 40.57 11.24
N ALA A 959 -2.20 39.33 10.95
CA ALA A 959 -3.58 38.97 10.67
C ALA A 959 -4.40 39.07 11.98
N GLN A 960 -5.59 39.66 11.89
CA GLN A 960 -6.38 40.13 13.03
C GLN A 960 -7.05 38.98 13.80
N VAL A 961 -7.51 37.94 13.09
CA VAL A 961 -8.21 36.80 13.69
C VAL A 961 -7.26 35.91 14.52
N PRO A 962 -6.14 35.38 13.99
CA PRO A 962 -5.22 34.56 14.75
C PRO A 962 -4.27 35.37 15.66
N ASP A 963 -4.30 36.71 15.60
CA ASP A 963 -3.28 37.62 16.19
C ASP A 963 -1.83 37.19 15.85
N ALA A 964 -1.63 36.62 14.66
CA ALA A 964 -0.36 36.06 14.21
C ALA A 964 0.34 36.96 13.18
N ARG A 965 1.67 36.94 13.18
CA ARG A 965 2.51 37.73 12.26
C ARG A 965 2.74 37.01 10.95
N PHE A 966 3.04 37.79 9.91
CA PHE A 966 3.52 37.24 8.63
C PHE A 966 5.00 36.89 8.77
N GLU A 967 5.27 35.66 9.21
CA GLU A 967 6.60 35.11 9.49
C GLU A 967 6.83 33.87 8.62
N MET A 968 8.09 33.45 8.51
CA MET A 968 8.49 32.22 7.83
C MET A 968 8.13 30.99 8.68
N PRO A 969 8.07 29.76 8.12
CA PRO A 969 7.78 28.54 8.89
C PRO A 969 8.70 28.23 10.08
N ASP A 970 9.88 28.84 10.16
CA ASP A 970 10.83 28.77 11.28
C ASP A 970 10.65 29.90 12.32
N GLY A 971 9.59 30.70 12.19
CA GLY A 971 9.32 31.89 13.00
C GLY A 971 10.21 33.10 12.67
N SER A 972 11.06 33.03 11.63
CA SER A 972 11.89 34.17 11.23
C SER A 972 11.10 35.24 10.47
N ALA A 973 11.61 36.47 10.47
CA ALA A 973 10.94 37.58 9.80
C ALA A 973 11.03 37.45 8.26
N TYR A 974 9.87 37.46 7.61
CA TYR A 974 9.73 37.53 6.16
C TYR A 974 10.26 38.87 5.62
N VAL A 975 11.03 38.80 4.54
CA VAL A 975 11.53 39.97 3.78
C VAL A 975 11.51 39.65 2.29
N LEU A 976 10.89 40.52 1.50
CA LEU A 976 10.74 40.33 0.05
C LEU A 976 11.79 41.14 -0.72
N ASP A 977 13.07 40.77 -0.56
CA ASP A 977 14.23 41.51 -1.09
C ASP A 977 14.64 41.12 -2.53
N LYS A 978 14.09 40.03 -3.07
CA LYS A 978 14.34 39.53 -4.44
C LYS A 978 13.07 39.55 -5.28
N ASP A 979 13.25 39.49 -6.60
CA ASP A 979 12.17 39.36 -7.58
C ASP A 979 11.98 37.91 -8.05
N PHE A 980 11.02 37.68 -8.96
CA PHE A 980 10.73 36.37 -9.54
C PHE A 980 11.99 35.70 -10.13
N ALA A 981 12.90 36.46 -10.75
CA ALA A 981 14.13 35.93 -11.34
C ALA A 981 15.31 35.91 -10.34
N GLY A 982 15.04 36.05 -9.03
CA GLY A 982 16.05 36.09 -7.98
C GLY A 982 16.87 37.38 -7.92
N GLN A 983 16.51 38.42 -8.70
CA GLN A 983 17.26 39.68 -8.72
C GLN A 983 16.92 40.52 -7.49
N VAL A 984 17.94 41.06 -6.83
CA VAL A 984 17.77 41.94 -5.67
C VAL A 984 16.98 43.19 -6.06
N ARG A 985 15.90 43.45 -5.33
CA ARG A 985 15.02 44.61 -5.48
C ARG A 985 15.68 45.87 -4.93
N ASP A 986 15.34 47.01 -5.52
CA ASP A 986 15.68 48.33 -4.96
C ASP A 986 15.06 48.45 -3.56
N GLN A 987 15.90 48.55 -2.53
CA GLN A 987 15.50 48.55 -1.13
C GLN A 987 14.76 49.83 -0.70
N ALA A 988 14.89 50.91 -1.48
CA ALA A 988 14.26 52.21 -1.20
C ALA A 988 13.04 52.48 -2.09
N ASN A 989 12.88 51.77 -3.21
CA ASN A 989 11.72 51.87 -4.09
C ASN A 989 11.56 50.62 -4.98
N PRO A 990 11.11 49.47 -4.44
CA PRO A 990 10.98 48.22 -5.20
C PRO A 990 9.96 48.37 -6.34
N ARG A 991 10.26 47.75 -7.47
CA ARG A 991 9.40 47.79 -8.68
C ARG A 991 8.08 47.06 -8.43
N PRO A 992 6.93 47.60 -8.89
CA PRO A 992 5.66 46.88 -8.82
C PRO A 992 5.71 45.63 -9.70
N GLY A 993 5.01 44.59 -9.25
CA GLY A 993 4.90 43.31 -9.90
C GLY A 993 6.10 42.39 -9.67
N PRO A 994 6.10 41.24 -10.36
CA PRO A 994 6.98 40.12 -10.05
C PRO A 994 8.42 40.32 -10.53
N PHE A 995 8.67 41.28 -11.42
CA PHE A 995 9.98 41.53 -12.04
C PHE A 995 10.52 42.93 -11.70
N SER A 996 11.83 43.02 -11.45
CA SER A 996 12.57 44.29 -11.31
C SER A 996 12.96 44.92 -12.65
N THR A 997 12.94 44.12 -13.72
CA THR A 997 13.27 44.59 -15.08
C THR A 997 12.14 45.45 -15.65
N VAL A 998 12.49 46.56 -16.31
CA VAL A 998 11.53 47.50 -16.93
C VAL A 998 11.90 47.83 -18.37
N SER A 999 10.89 48.08 -19.21
CA SER A 999 11.04 48.50 -20.61
C SER A 999 9.73 49.12 -21.12
N ASP A 1000 9.85 50.19 -21.92
CA ASP A 1000 8.74 50.73 -22.72
C ASP A 1000 8.43 49.89 -23.98
N GLN A 1001 9.26 48.87 -24.26
CA GLN A 1001 9.00 47.85 -25.26
C GLN A 1001 8.57 46.54 -24.61
N LYS A 1002 7.93 45.65 -25.37
CA LYS A 1002 7.67 44.28 -24.90
C LYS A 1002 8.98 43.57 -24.54
N LEU A 1003 9.06 43.05 -23.34
CA LEU A 1003 10.05 42.07 -22.91
C LEU A 1003 9.54 40.67 -23.27
N ARG A 1004 10.47 39.73 -23.50
CA ARG A 1004 10.21 38.28 -23.56
C ARG A 1004 11.04 37.64 -22.46
N ILE A 1005 10.39 37.15 -21.42
CA ILE A 1005 11.00 36.69 -20.16
C ILE A 1005 10.77 35.18 -20.06
N LYS A 1006 11.80 34.37 -19.79
CA LYS A 1006 11.63 32.95 -19.50
C LYS A 1006 10.99 32.80 -18.12
N VAL A 1007 9.96 31.97 -18.02
CA VAL A 1007 9.22 31.74 -16.77
C VAL A 1007 9.14 30.26 -16.37
N TRP A 1008 9.43 29.33 -17.30
CA TRP A 1008 9.56 27.90 -17.01
C TRP A 1008 10.53 27.18 -17.97
N PRO A 1009 11.25 26.12 -17.54
CA PRO A 1009 11.64 25.88 -16.15
C PRO A 1009 12.49 27.05 -15.64
N LYS A 1010 12.46 27.29 -14.33
CA LYS A 1010 12.96 28.52 -13.72
C LYS A 1010 14.48 28.60 -13.63
#